data_AF-A0A5N9CV82-F1
#
_entry.id   AF-A0A5N9CV82-F1
#
_cell.length_a   1.000
_cell.length_b   1.000
_cell.length_c   1.000
_cell.angle_alpha   90.00
_cell.angle_beta   90.00
_cell.angle_gamma   90.00
#
_symmetry.space_group_name_H-M   'P 1'
#
loop_
_entity.id
_entity.type
_entity.pdbx_description
1 polymer ?
#
loop_
_entity_poly.entity_id
_entity_poly.type
_entity_poly.pdbx_seq_one_letter_code
_entity_poly.pdbx_strand_id
1 'polypeptide(L)'
;MSTGSNLEQSPEPDQRSGEPASNFGPDANRQTLQSLEDAAGELARAMGLPGPRGKAQREALILAARRALDAPELNGVNLKASEWDSHRQELDELLTAGTALTFIRAEYGRFLTPRAWDQNVADVKQTLIEVSGRRTRLLSNKYRQARSVLSDICLSSPPSELVDQTNLLDAIIDSQEQGRTIEQYMSLGVTLFSQSRIIGPLVWPGLESIALWRRKIGEEIVGGLVPAGVLDFLVTDYSKDLLLLLVGTVEDLDAAQRSHSESVGAKLEAARRDLLDLGMRNPLLNYRLLRSRGAGLQGHAPQDVIDALYGGDRAAVLVPESGDEENPEDPRSDRRNHLRLTTVHPAADLDRRLLSTYRLANSFIQEQGVNTLFLALGMLPWQDNGSGSDPRLAPLVLLPVSLERANPRGRFLLRHTGGDPVSNVALREKLRLEFGIALPELPDAETLEVGSYFDLVAEVIDGLGGWSVDRGRAALGFFSFSKFLMYRDLDVETWPDDASPAEHPIIGALLEDGFDEPLSLIGADDHLDSVLAPGDSYHVVDADGSQTLTLLDVNQGMSLVVQGPPGTGKSQTITNMIAEAVGRGRTVLFVSEKMAALEVVKRRLDNVGLGDACLELHSHKTTKKMVLDELARTLELGRPRIGAVAEDVTELVRLRERLNNYCDAINRPVGDSGVTPFQAVGELLATSINGSTTTSVPEISDWSQAEYRRKRGLVDELQARVIAMGPPKDHPFWGSGLKDLLPAAQASLQASLEAYLTAGKALTERTDDLVQTMWLSDPDDLGQADR
;
A
#
# COMPACT_ATOMS: atom_id res chain seq x y z
N MET A 1 43.99 -19.63 -35.54
CA MET A 1 44.64 -19.42 -34.23
C MET A 1 44.05 -18.14 -33.66
N SER A 2 43.34 -18.07 -32.54
CA SER A 2 43.14 -19.00 -31.43
C SER A 2 41.69 -18.91 -30.96
N THR A 3 41.17 -20.06 -30.58
CA THR A 3 39.91 -20.36 -29.89
C THR A 3 39.99 -20.02 -28.41
N GLY A 4 38.84 -19.78 -27.78
CA GLY A 4 38.62 -19.81 -26.33
C GLY A 4 37.16 -19.45 -26.03
N SER A 5 36.20 -20.39 -26.10
CA SER A 5 35.79 -21.34 -25.05
C SER A 5 35.19 -20.66 -23.82
N ASN A 6 33.87 -20.46 -23.86
CA ASN A 6 33.02 -20.29 -22.69
C ASN A 6 33.02 -21.61 -21.89
N LEU A 7 33.40 -21.53 -20.62
CA LEU A 7 33.24 -22.61 -19.65
C LEU A 7 32.18 -22.17 -18.64
N GLU A 8 31.19 -23.03 -18.50
CA GLU A 8 30.14 -23.04 -17.49
C GLU A 8 30.76 -22.94 -16.08
N GLN A 9 30.28 -21.98 -15.28
CA GLN A 9 30.51 -21.97 -13.83
C GLN A 9 29.24 -22.47 -13.15
N SER A 10 29.34 -23.65 -12.55
CA SER A 10 28.40 -24.19 -11.56
C SER A 10 28.35 -23.26 -10.32
N PRO A 11 27.20 -23.16 -9.63
CA PRO A 11 27.09 -22.32 -8.44
C PRO A 11 27.75 -22.99 -7.23
N GLU A 12 28.58 -22.24 -6.51
CA GLU A 12 29.14 -22.61 -5.20
C GLU A 12 28.06 -22.63 -4.11
N PRO A 13 28.21 -23.47 -3.07
CA PRO A 13 27.25 -23.56 -1.98
C PRO A 13 27.45 -22.40 -0.99
N ASP A 14 26.36 -21.69 -0.70
CA ASP A 14 26.33 -20.54 0.21
C ASP A 14 26.58 -21.01 1.66
N GLN A 15 27.75 -20.69 2.20
CA GLN A 15 28.05 -20.83 3.64
C GLN A 15 27.68 -19.51 4.33
N ARG A 16 26.45 -19.41 4.86
CA ARG A 16 26.10 -18.41 5.86
C ARG A 16 26.07 -19.05 7.26
N SER A 17 27.03 -18.60 8.06
CA SER A 17 27.11 -18.75 9.51
C SER A 17 25.84 -18.25 10.19
N GLY A 18 25.38 -19.01 11.19
CA GLY A 18 24.11 -18.83 11.89
C GLY A 18 23.96 -17.48 12.61
N GLU A 19 22.92 -16.76 12.21
CA GLU A 19 22.11 -15.90 13.07
C GLU A 19 20.78 -16.63 13.35
N PRO A 20 20.13 -16.41 14.51
CA PRO A 20 18.88 -17.08 14.81
C PRO A 20 17.80 -16.56 13.86
N ALA A 21 17.35 -17.42 12.94
CA ALA A 21 16.22 -17.15 12.07
C ALA A 21 14.99 -16.80 12.92
N SER A 22 14.48 -15.59 12.76
CA SER A 22 13.14 -15.22 13.21
C SER A 22 12.13 -16.12 12.50
N ASN A 23 11.37 -16.87 13.30
CA ASN A 23 10.57 -18.01 12.84
C ASN A 23 9.20 -17.60 12.25
N PHE A 24 9.14 -16.44 11.57
CA PHE A 24 7.92 -15.96 10.92
C PHE A 24 8.15 -15.99 9.40
N GLY A 25 7.38 -16.83 8.70
CA GLY A 25 7.38 -16.85 7.24
C GLY A 25 6.84 -15.52 6.67
N PRO A 26 7.26 -15.14 5.45
CA PRO A 26 6.95 -13.84 4.84
C PRO A 26 5.44 -13.58 4.59
N ASP A 27 4.62 -14.63 4.56
CA ASP A 27 3.16 -14.56 4.41
C ASP A 27 2.40 -14.34 5.75
N ALA A 28 3.12 -14.38 6.87
CA ALA A 28 2.51 -14.39 8.21
C ALA A 28 1.81 -13.06 8.53
N ASN A 29 2.33 -11.91 8.14
CA ASN A 29 1.84 -10.61 8.64
C ASN A 29 0.57 -10.12 7.94
N ARG A 30 0.43 -10.29 6.62
CA ARG A 30 -0.84 -10.01 5.91
C ARG A 30 -1.97 -10.90 6.44
N GLN A 31 -1.66 -12.18 6.67
CA GLN A 31 -2.59 -13.12 7.29
C GLN A 31 -2.86 -12.78 8.77
N THR A 32 -1.86 -12.29 9.50
CA THR A 32 -2.00 -11.86 10.91
C THR A 32 -2.88 -10.62 11.03
N LEU A 33 -2.72 -9.61 10.17
CA LEU A 33 -3.60 -8.43 10.17
C LEU A 33 -5.03 -8.82 9.81
N GLN A 34 -5.24 -9.63 8.78
CA GLN A 34 -6.58 -10.13 8.43
C GLN A 34 -7.18 -10.94 9.59
N SER A 35 -6.39 -11.82 10.20
CA SER A 35 -6.82 -12.61 11.37
C SER A 35 -7.16 -11.73 12.57
N LEU A 36 -6.41 -10.64 12.78
CA LEU A 36 -6.67 -9.65 13.82
C LEU A 36 -7.98 -8.91 13.56
N GLU A 37 -8.22 -8.47 12.33
CA GLU A 37 -9.47 -7.82 11.93
C GLU A 37 -10.67 -8.75 12.09
N ASP A 38 -10.54 -10.01 11.67
CA ASP A 38 -11.58 -11.02 11.80
C ASP A 38 -11.87 -11.33 13.28
N ALA A 39 -10.83 -11.54 14.10
CA ALA A 39 -10.97 -11.77 15.54
C ALA A 39 -11.57 -10.56 16.28
N ALA A 40 -11.14 -9.35 15.93
CA ALA A 40 -11.71 -8.12 16.49
C ALA A 40 -13.16 -7.93 16.07
N GLY A 41 -13.51 -8.28 14.82
CA GLY A 41 -14.87 -8.29 14.32
C GLY A 41 -15.77 -9.34 14.99
N GLU A 42 -15.22 -10.49 15.37
CA GLU A 42 -15.91 -11.50 16.19
C GLU A 42 -16.17 -10.99 17.61
N LEU A 43 -15.15 -10.41 18.27
CA LEU A 43 -15.30 -9.81 19.59
C LEU A 43 -16.34 -8.68 19.59
N ALA A 44 -16.28 -7.77 18.61
CA ALA A 44 -17.24 -6.68 18.47
C ALA A 44 -18.67 -7.20 18.30
N ARG A 45 -18.88 -8.21 17.44
CA ARG A 45 -20.19 -8.85 17.26
C ARG A 45 -20.68 -9.52 18.54
N ALA A 46 -19.81 -10.23 19.27
CA ALA A 46 -20.16 -10.86 20.55
C ALA A 46 -20.59 -9.83 21.60
N MET A 47 -20.00 -8.62 21.54
CA MET A 47 -20.35 -7.51 22.43
C MET A 47 -21.48 -6.61 21.91
N GLY A 48 -21.99 -6.83 20.69
CA GLY A 48 -22.96 -5.92 20.07
C GLY A 48 -22.41 -4.51 19.77
N LEU A 49 -21.10 -4.40 19.60
CA LEU A 49 -20.37 -3.16 19.31
C LEU A 49 -20.04 -3.05 17.81
N PRO A 50 -19.80 -1.83 17.29
CA PRO A 50 -19.31 -1.67 15.92
C PRO A 50 -17.93 -2.32 15.77
N GLY A 51 -17.68 -2.91 14.60
CA GLY A 51 -16.37 -3.48 14.26
C GLY A 51 -15.30 -2.37 14.27
N PRO A 52 -14.13 -2.60 14.92
CA PRO A 52 -13.12 -1.57 15.06
C PRO A 52 -12.40 -1.31 13.73
N ARG A 53 -12.11 -0.04 13.45
CA ARG A 53 -11.27 0.42 12.34
C ARG A 53 -10.05 1.13 12.90
N GLY A 54 -8.87 0.67 12.55
CA GLY A 54 -7.62 1.19 13.11
C GLY A 54 -7.34 0.73 14.53
N LYS A 55 -6.17 1.12 15.02
CA LYS A 55 -5.60 0.69 16.29
C LYS A 55 -6.37 1.23 17.50
N ALA A 56 -6.70 2.52 17.52
CA ALA A 56 -7.39 3.15 18.63
C ALA A 56 -8.75 2.50 18.91
N GLN A 57 -9.49 2.12 17.87
CA GLN A 57 -10.78 1.44 18.04
C GLN A 57 -10.61 -0.02 18.51
N ARG A 58 -9.56 -0.72 18.06
CA ARG A 58 -9.23 -2.07 18.58
C ARG A 58 -8.86 -2.00 20.06
N GLU A 59 -8.03 -1.06 20.46
CA GLU A 59 -7.66 -0.82 21.87
C GLU A 59 -8.89 -0.49 22.72
N ALA A 60 -9.80 0.36 22.22
CA ALA A 60 -11.05 0.69 22.88
C ALA A 60 -11.97 -0.53 23.03
N LEU A 61 -12.03 -1.41 22.03
CA LEU A 61 -12.79 -2.66 22.09
C LEU A 61 -12.21 -3.65 23.12
N ILE A 62 -10.89 -3.83 23.11
CA ILE A 62 -10.18 -4.67 24.10
C ILE A 62 -10.46 -4.13 25.51
N LEU A 63 -10.34 -2.81 25.71
CA LEU A 63 -10.60 -2.18 27.00
C LEU A 63 -12.05 -2.37 27.44
N ALA A 64 -13.03 -2.23 26.53
CA ALA A 64 -14.44 -2.48 26.81
C ALA A 64 -14.68 -3.93 27.27
N ALA A 65 -14.09 -4.90 26.57
CA ALA A 65 -14.19 -6.31 26.92
C ALA A 65 -13.57 -6.59 28.30
N ARG A 66 -12.40 -6.01 28.60
CA ARG A 66 -11.76 -6.09 29.91
C ARG A 66 -12.62 -5.49 31.02
N ARG A 67 -13.24 -4.33 30.79
CA ARG A 67 -14.18 -3.72 31.76
C ARG A 67 -15.40 -4.61 32.01
N ALA A 68 -15.89 -5.31 31.00
CA ALA A 68 -16.98 -6.27 31.16
C ALA A 68 -16.58 -7.57 31.88
N LEU A 69 -15.33 -8.02 31.72
CA LEU A 69 -14.80 -9.14 32.51
C LEU A 69 -14.66 -8.76 34.00
N ASP A 70 -14.14 -7.56 34.26
CA ASP A 70 -13.95 -6.96 35.59
C ASP A 70 -15.27 -6.48 36.24
N ALA A 71 -16.39 -6.54 35.51
CA ALA A 71 -17.67 -6.06 36.01
C ALA A 71 -18.10 -6.84 37.27
N PRO A 72 -18.50 -6.15 38.35
CA PRO A 72 -19.11 -6.76 39.53
C PRO A 72 -20.49 -7.35 39.16
N GLU A 73 -21.20 -7.98 40.09
CA GLU A 73 -22.55 -8.46 39.78
C GLU A 73 -23.52 -7.30 39.53
N LEU A 74 -23.96 -7.12 38.28
CA LEU A 74 -24.78 -5.97 37.84
C LEU A 74 -26.30 -6.25 37.77
N ASN A 75 -26.76 -7.46 38.05
CA ASN A 75 -28.18 -7.83 37.98
C ASN A 75 -29.09 -6.87 38.76
N GLY A 76 -29.99 -6.15 38.10
CA GLY A 76 -30.89 -5.18 38.74
C GLY A 76 -30.32 -3.77 38.94
N VAL A 77 -29.13 -3.48 38.42
CA VAL A 77 -28.53 -2.14 38.41
C VAL A 77 -28.93 -1.41 37.12
N ASN A 78 -29.44 -0.18 37.24
CA ASN A 78 -29.78 0.66 36.09
C ASN A 78 -28.56 1.44 35.61
N LEU A 79 -27.70 0.80 34.81
CA LEU A 79 -26.43 1.38 34.34
C LEU A 79 -26.58 2.65 33.51
N LYS A 80 -27.72 2.82 32.83
CA LYS A 80 -27.99 3.93 31.91
C LYS A 80 -28.69 5.12 32.55
N ALA A 81 -28.98 5.08 33.85
CA ALA A 81 -29.60 6.18 34.56
C ALA A 81 -28.77 7.47 34.42
N SER A 82 -29.41 8.58 34.13
CA SER A 82 -28.76 9.91 34.10
C SER A 82 -28.35 10.41 35.48
N GLU A 83 -28.96 9.82 36.51
CA GLU A 83 -28.86 10.14 37.93
C GLU A 83 -27.46 9.86 38.48
N TRP A 84 -26.76 8.89 37.90
CA TRP A 84 -25.37 8.63 38.26
C TRP A 84 -24.44 9.82 38.03
N ASP A 85 -24.74 10.67 37.04
CA ASP A 85 -23.91 11.82 36.67
C ASP A 85 -24.49 13.13 37.24
N SER A 86 -25.83 13.26 37.21
CA SER A 86 -26.52 14.47 37.68
C SER A 86 -26.64 14.59 39.20
N HIS A 87 -26.62 13.46 39.94
CA HIS A 87 -26.81 13.42 41.39
C HIS A 87 -25.61 12.74 42.09
N ARG A 88 -24.40 13.03 41.60
CA ARG A 88 -23.15 12.39 42.06
C ARG A 88 -22.88 12.63 43.55
N GLN A 89 -23.12 13.85 44.02
CA GLN A 89 -22.87 14.21 45.42
C GLN A 89 -23.85 13.48 46.35
N GLU A 90 -25.14 13.46 46.01
CA GLU A 90 -26.18 12.78 46.79
C GLU A 90 -25.95 11.27 46.83
N LEU A 91 -25.46 10.67 45.73
CA LEU A 91 -25.08 9.27 45.68
C LEU A 91 -23.87 8.97 46.58
N ASP A 92 -22.83 9.80 46.54
CA ASP A 92 -21.64 9.65 47.40
C ASP A 92 -22.03 9.77 48.89
N GLU A 93 -22.91 10.71 49.24
CA GLU A 93 -23.46 10.86 50.60
C GLU A 93 -24.25 9.61 51.04
N LEU A 94 -25.13 9.09 50.17
CA LEU A 94 -25.90 7.87 50.42
C LEU A 94 -24.99 6.65 50.66
N LEU A 95 -24.01 6.44 49.79
CA LEU A 95 -23.10 5.28 49.86
C LEU A 95 -22.18 5.38 51.08
N THR A 96 -21.64 6.57 51.37
CA THR A 96 -20.82 6.82 52.56
C THR A 96 -21.61 6.54 53.83
N ALA A 97 -22.86 7.03 53.91
CA ALA A 97 -23.74 6.79 55.05
C ALA A 97 -24.08 5.29 55.20
N GLY A 98 -24.38 4.61 54.09
CA GLY A 98 -24.61 3.18 54.04
C GLY A 98 -23.42 2.35 54.52
N THR A 99 -22.23 2.62 54.00
CA THR A 99 -21.00 1.91 54.38
C THR A 99 -20.62 2.20 55.83
N ALA A 100 -20.76 3.44 56.31
CA ALA A 100 -20.56 3.79 57.71
C ALA A 100 -21.55 3.05 58.63
N LEU A 101 -22.83 3.01 58.26
CA LEU A 101 -23.84 2.24 58.99
C LEU A 101 -23.48 0.75 59.05
N THR A 102 -22.97 0.19 57.95
CA THR A 102 -22.48 -1.20 57.89
C THR A 102 -21.40 -1.45 58.91
N PHE A 103 -20.39 -0.58 58.94
CA PHE A 103 -19.25 -0.68 59.84
C PHE A 103 -19.68 -0.57 61.31
N ILE A 104 -20.50 0.42 61.63
CA ILE A 104 -21.06 0.62 62.98
C ILE A 104 -21.84 -0.62 63.43
N ARG A 105 -22.70 -1.17 62.57
CA ARG A 105 -23.50 -2.37 62.88
C ARG A 105 -22.63 -3.61 63.04
N ALA A 106 -21.57 -3.75 62.25
CA ALA A 106 -20.64 -4.87 62.35
C ALA A 106 -19.80 -4.82 63.64
N GLU A 107 -19.31 -3.64 64.03
CA GLU A 107 -18.44 -3.46 65.19
C GLU A 107 -19.20 -3.52 66.52
N TYR A 108 -20.34 -2.82 66.60
CA TYR A 108 -21.11 -2.63 67.83
C TYR A 108 -22.34 -3.52 67.96
N GLY A 109 -22.83 -4.11 66.86
CA GLY A 109 -24.04 -4.96 66.87
C GLY A 109 -23.96 -6.18 67.78
N ARG A 110 -22.75 -6.70 68.05
CA ARG A 110 -22.52 -7.79 69.01
C ARG A 110 -22.70 -7.41 70.48
N PHE A 111 -22.67 -6.11 70.79
CA PHE A 111 -22.80 -5.60 72.15
C PHE A 111 -24.18 -5.02 72.45
N LEU A 112 -24.97 -4.73 71.40
CA LEU A 112 -26.22 -3.99 71.48
C LEU A 112 -27.44 -4.86 71.19
N THR A 113 -28.53 -4.63 71.92
CA THR A 113 -29.81 -5.28 71.63
C THR A 113 -30.41 -4.75 70.32
N PRO A 114 -31.23 -5.51 69.59
CA PRO A 114 -31.86 -5.02 68.35
C PRO A 114 -32.68 -3.74 68.54
N ARG A 115 -33.29 -3.56 69.72
CA ARG A 115 -34.07 -2.37 70.10
C ARG A 115 -33.20 -1.15 70.45
N ALA A 116 -31.91 -1.34 70.74
CA ALA A 116 -31.01 -0.25 71.11
C ALA A 116 -30.92 0.83 70.03
N TRP A 117 -30.96 0.39 68.77
CA TRP A 117 -30.80 1.24 67.60
C TRP A 117 -31.95 2.22 67.37
N ASP A 118 -33.12 1.95 67.93
CA ASP A 118 -34.31 2.79 67.79
C ASP A 118 -34.52 3.72 69.00
N GLN A 119 -33.67 3.63 70.03
CA GLN A 119 -33.80 4.46 71.24
C GLN A 119 -33.14 5.82 71.08
N ASN A 120 -33.79 6.88 71.56
CA ASN A 120 -33.16 8.18 71.68
C ASN A 120 -32.20 8.18 72.89
N VAL A 121 -30.90 8.07 72.60
CA VAL A 121 -29.84 7.98 73.61
C VAL A 121 -29.02 9.27 73.77
N ALA A 122 -29.36 10.34 73.05
CA ALA A 122 -28.65 11.62 73.12
C ALA A 122 -28.75 12.26 74.53
N ASP A 123 -29.96 12.25 75.10
CA ASP A 123 -30.19 12.73 76.48
C ASP A 123 -29.50 11.86 77.53
N VAL A 124 -29.35 10.57 77.23
CA VAL A 124 -28.64 9.58 78.08
C VAL A 124 -27.15 9.89 78.09
N LYS A 125 -26.54 10.14 76.91
CA LYS A 125 -25.14 10.58 76.77
C LYS A 125 -24.88 11.87 77.54
N GLN A 126 -25.71 12.89 77.32
CA GLN A 126 -25.55 14.19 77.98
C GLN A 126 -25.63 14.08 79.50
N THR A 127 -26.58 13.29 80.00
CA THR A 127 -26.72 13.02 81.45
C THR A 127 -25.52 12.26 82.03
N LEU A 128 -24.93 11.32 81.28
CA LEU A 128 -23.74 10.58 81.71
C LEU A 128 -22.50 11.48 81.78
N ILE A 129 -22.30 12.36 80.79
CA ILE A 129 -21.18 13.32 80.75
C ILE A 129 -21.29 14.34 81.90
N GLU A 130 -22.45 14.99 82.07
CA GLU A 130 -22.67 16.04 83.07
C GLU A 130 -22.48 15.56 84.52
N VAL A 131 -22.78 14.28 84.77
CA VAL A 131 -22.80 13.69 86.11
C VAL A 131 -21.51 12.90 86.43
N SER A 132 -20.70 12.55 85.42
CA SER A 132 -19.50 11.69 85.52
C SER A 132 -18.44 12.13 86.54
N GLY A 133 -18.32 13.44 86.81
CA GLY A 133 -17.35 14.01 87.76
C GLY A 133 -17.86 14.28 89.17
N ARG A 134 -19.16 14.06 89.47
CA ARG A 134 -19.77 14.44 90.76
C ARG A 134 -19.82 13.26 91.73
N ARG A 135 -19.27 13.42 92.95
CA ARG A 135 -19.33 12.39 94.03
C ARG A 135 -20.76 11.97 94.41
N THR A 136 -21.78 12.78 94.09
CA THR A 136 -23.21 12.52 94.37
C THR A 136 -23.97 11.85 93.20
N ARG A 137 -23.29 11.37 92.16
CA ARG A 137 -23.91 10.81 90.94
C ARG A 137 -24.99 9.74 91.16
N LEU A 138 -24.83 8.88 92.16
CA LEU A 138 -25.77 7.79 92.47
C LEU A 138 -27.11 8.27 93.06
N LEU A 139 -27.17 9.51 93.57
CA LEU A 139 -28.40 10.11 94.13
C LEU A 139 -29.25 10.81 93.07
N SER A 140 -28.69 11.10 91.89
CA SER A 140 -29.42 11.71 90.78
C SER A 140 -30.42 10.73 90.17
N ASN A 141 -31.71 11.10 90.19
CA ASN A 141 -32.76 10.29 89.58
C ASN A 141 -32.53 10.16 88.06
N LYS A 142 -32.08 11.23 87.41
CA LYS A 142 -31.74 11.26 85.98
C LYS A 142 -30.57 10.31 85.64
N TYR A 143 -29.54 10.21 86.49
CA TYR A 143 -28.41 9.30 86.28
C TYR A 143 -28.80 7.82 86.46
N ARG A 144 -29.65 7.49 87.44
CA ARG A 144 -30.18 6.12 87.59
C ARG A 144 -31.04 5.71 86.40
N GLN A 145 -31.84 6.63 85.87
CA GLN A 145 -32.63 6.41 84.67
C GLN A 145 -31.74 6.23 83.42
N ALA A 146 -30.74 7.10 83.22
CA ALA A 146 -29.76 6.97 82.14
C ALA A 146 -28.97 5.64 82.20
N ARG A 147 -28.59 5.19 83.39
CA ARG A 147 -27.87 3.91 83.59
C ARG A 147 -28.76 2.68 83.42
N SER A 148 -30.05 2.80 83.70
CA SER A 148 -31.05 1.76 83.39
C SER A 148 -31.19 1.61 81.88
N VAL A 149 -31.34 2.73 81.15
CA VAL A 149 -31.41 2.74 79.69
C VAL A 149 -30.14 2.14 79.06
N LEU A 150 -28.95 2.55 79.55
CA LEU A 150 -27.67 1.99 79.12
C LEU A 150 -27.56 0.47 79.39
N SER A 151 -28.15 -0.02 80.48
CA SER A 151 -28.17 -1.45 80.76
C SER A 151 -29.15 -2.22 79.89
N ASP A 152 -30.28 -1.62 79.52
CA ASP A 152 -31.32 -2.24 78.68
C ASP A 152 -30.90 -2.35 77.20
N ILE A 153 -30.07 -1.41 76.74
CA ILE A 153 -29.57 -1.40 75.35
C ILE A 153 -28.39 -2.35 75.10
N CYS A 154 -27.69 -2.80 76.15
CA CYS A 154 -26.57 -3.74 76.02
C CYS A 154 -27.02 -5.19 76.15
N LEU A 155 -26.46 -6.08 75.32
CA LEU A 155 -26.68 -7.54 75.40
C LEU A 155 -26.01 -8.16 76.63
N SER A 156 -24.96 -7.52 77.13
CA SER A 156 -24.18 -7.90 78.31
C SER A 156 -24.00 -6.70 79.24
N SER A 157 -23.32 -6.87 80.38
CA SER A 157 -23.11 -5.77 81.33
C SER A 157 -22.45 -4.57 80.62
N PRO A 158 -22.94 -3.33 80.79
CA PRO A 158 -22.40 -2.16 80.11
C PRO A 158 -20.93 -1.91 80.49
N PRO A 159 -20.12 -1.33 79.59
CA PRO A 159 -18.69 -1.05 79.84
C PRO A 159 -18.47 -0.26 81.14
N SER A 160 -17.37 -0.52 81.84
CA SER A 160 -17.09 0.15 83.13
C SER A 160 -16.59 1.57 82.98
N GLU A 161 -15.87 1.87 81.90
CA GLU A 161 -15.30 3.19 81.64
C GLU A 161 -16.31 4.12 80.96
N LEU A 162 -16.29 5.40 81.34
CA LEU A 162 -17.16 6.41 80.75
C LEU A 162 -16.90 6.55 79.25
N VAL A 163 -15.64 6.45 78.83
CA VAL A 163 -15.20 6.58 77.43
C VAL A 163 -15.86 5.50 76.57
N ASP A 164 -15.82 4.24 77.01
CA ASP A 164 -16.45 3.13 76.29
C ASP A 164 -17.98 3.24 76.27
N GLN A 165 -18.58 3.74 77.36
CA GLN A 165 -20.02 4.01 77.41
C GLN A 165 -20.41 5.12 76.42
N THR A 166 -19.64 6.20 76.35
CA THR A 166 -19.89 7.28 75.38
C THR A 166 -19.67 6.82 73.95
N ASN A 167 -18.63 6.02 73.67
CA ASN A 167 -18.38 5.49 72.32
C ASN A 167 -19.54 4.60 71.83
N LEU A 168 -20.11 3.79 72.74
CA LEU A 168 -21.22 2.88 72.41
C LEU A 168 -22.55 3.64 72.21
N LEU A 169 -22.76 4.74 72.95
CA LEU A 169 -23.89 5.66 72.71
C LEU A 169 -23.69 6.49 71.44
N ASP A 170 -22.46 6.90 71.14
CA ASP A 170 -22.10 7.62 69.91
C ASP A 170 -22.31 6.74 68.69
N ALA A 171 -21.93 5.47 68.74
CA ALA A 171 -22.26 4.50 67.69
C ALA A 171 -23.78 4.39 67.42
N ILE A 172 -24.64 4.48 68.46
CA ILE A 172 -26.10 4.47 68.26
C ILE A 172 -26.58 5.79 67.64
N ILE A 173 -26.07 6.94 68.11
CA ILE A 173 -26.42 8.26 67.57
C ILE A 173 -25.99 8.37 66.10
N ASP A 174 -24.74 8.01 65.80
CA ASP A 174 -24.19 8.02 64.45
C ASP A 174 -24.96 7.05 63.54
N SER A 175 -25.32 5.85 64.02
CA SER A 175 -26.16 4.88 63.29
C SER A 175 -27.54 5.46 62.92
N GLN A 176 -28.15 6.24 63.82
CA GLN A 176 -29.42 6.93 63.54
C GLN A 176 -29.26 8.09 62.56
N GLU A 177 -28.16 8.85 62.66
CA GLU A 177 -27.85 9.93 61.72
C GLU A 177 -27.61 9.37 60.32
N GLN A 178 -26.78 8.33 60.18
CA GLN A 178 -26.58 7.64 58.91
C GLN A 178 -27.88 7.05 58.37
N GLY A 179 -28.73 6.49 59.23
CA GLY A 179 -30.06 6.00 58.86
C GLY A 179 -30.97 7.07 58.25
N ARG A 180 -30.97 8.30 58.80
CA ARG A 180 -31.73 9.43 58.23
C ARG A 180 -31.19 9.87 56.88
N THR A 181 -29.87 9.95 56.73
CA THR A 181 -29.22 10.29 55.45
C THR A 181 -29.56 9.25 54.38
N ILE A 182 -29.54 7.97 54.75
CA ILE A 182 -29.97 6.89 53.86
C ILE A 182 -31.42 7.09 53.46
N GLU A 183 -32.35 7.24 54.40
CA GLU A 183 -33.78 7.48 54.12
C GLU A 183 -34.03 8.68 53.20
N GLN A 184 -33.30 9.78 53.39
CA GLN A 184 -33.38 10.99 52.57
C GLN A 184 -33.06 10.70 51.09
N TYR A 185 -32.05 9.87 50.82
CA TYR A 185 -31.58 9.57 49.46
C TYR A 185 -31.97 8.17 48.97
N MET A 186 -32.80 7.42 49.71
CA MET A 186 -33.21 6.06 49.34
C MET A 186 -33.89 5.99 47.97
N SER A 187 -34.63 7.02 47.56
CA SER A 187 -35.26 7.06 46.24
C SER A 187 -34.22 7.01 45.11
N LEU A 188 -33.10 7.71 45.28
CA LEU A 188 -31.97 7.67 44.34
C LEU A 188 -31.34 6.28 44.33
N GLY A 189 -31.08 5.70 45.51
CA GLY A 189 -30.53 4.35 45.63
C GLY A 189 -31.40 3.28 44.96
N VAL A 190 -32.73 3.33 45.15
CA VAL A 190 -33.67 2.38 44.53
C VAL A 190 -33.69 2.52 43.00
N THR A 191 -33.65 3.75 42.48
CA THR A 191 -33.58 4.00 41.04
C THR A 191 -32.32 3.41 40.40
N LEU A 192 -31.18 3.49 41.09
CA LEU A 192 -29.89 3.03 40.56
C LEU A 192 -29.64 1.53 40.78
N PHE A 193 -29.96 0.97 41.96
CA PHE A 193 -29.58 -0.38 42.35
C PHE A 193 -30.74 -1.38 42.44
N SER A 194 -32.00 -0.94 42.23
CA SER A 194 -33.25 -1.66 42.53
C SER A 194 -33.50 -1.91 44.02
N GLN A 195 -34.78 -1.94 44.40
CA GLN A 195 -35.19 -2.21 45.79
C GLN A 195 -34.74 -3.59 46.29
N SER A 196 -34.65 -4.59 45.40
CA SER A 196 -34.25 -5.95 45.73
C SER A 196 -32.81 -6.10 46.18
N ARG A 197 -31.92 -5.14 45.88
CA ARG A 197 -30.52 -5.18 46.32
C ARG A 197 -30.27 -4.48 47.64
N ILE A 198 -31.11 -3.52 48.01
CA ILE A 198 -30.93 -2.72 49.22
C ILE A 198 -31.66 -3.39 50.38
N ILE A 199 -31.13 -4.56 50.83
CA ILE A 199 -31.73 -5.35 51.91
C ILE A 199 -30.75 -5.43 53.08
N GLY A 200 -31.03 -4.64 54.12
CA GLY A 200 -30.23 -4.61 55.35
C GLY A 200 -28.92 -3.84 55.20
N PRO A 201 -28.16 -3.67 56.31
CA PRO A 201 -26.97 -2.82 56.30
C PRO A 201 -25.77 -3.47 55.62
N LEU A 202 -25.68 -4.79 55.47
CA LEU A 202 -24.45 -5.44 54.97
C LEU A 202 -24.18 -5.26 53.46
N VAL A 203 -25.14 -4.72 52.70
CA VAL A 203 -25.05 -4.62 51.23
C VAL A 203 -24.30 -3.38 50.75
N TRP A 204 -24.21 -2.33 51.57
CA TRP A 204 -23.70 -1.01 51.15
C TRP A 204 -22.27 -1.00 50.61
N PRO A 205 -21.29 -1.73 51.19
CA PRO A 205 -19.93 -1.77 50.62
C PRO A 205 -19.90 -2.36 49.20
N GLY A 206 -20.80 -3.30 48.90
CA GLY A 206 -20.95 -3.86 47.56
C GLY A 206 -21.56 -2.86 46.58
N LEU A 207 -22.56 -2.09 47.02
CA LEU A 207 -23.17 -1.02 46.21
C LEU A 207 -22.18 0.12 45.94
N GLU A 208 -21.36 0.47 46.92
CA GLU A 208 -20.27 1.44 46.79
C GLU A 208 -19.24 0.98 45.75
N SER A 209 -18.86 -0.32 45.79
CA SER A 209 -17.95 -0.90 44.79
C SER A 209 -18.53 -0.85 43.37
N ILE A 210 -19.84 -1.12 43.21
CA ILE A 210 -20.54 -1.00 41.91
C ILE A 210 -20.55 0.46 41.44
N ALA A 211 -20.80 1.41 42.35
CA ALA A 211 -20.81 2.83 42.02
C ALA A 211 -19.44 3.33 41.55
N LEU A 212 -18.37 2.95 42.25
CA LEU A 212 -17.00 3.27 41.85
C LEU A 212 -16.65 2.67 40.48
N TRP A 213 -17.05 1.42 40.24
CA TRP A 213 -16.86 0.77 38.94
C TRP A 213 -17.64 1.49 37.82
N ARG A 214 -18.93 1.81 38.04
CA ARG A 214 -19.77 2.53 37.07
C ARG A 214 -19.18 3.91 36.77
N ARG A 215 -18.71 4.61 37.81
CA ARG A 215 -18.09 5.94 37.68
C ARG A 215 -16.86 5.89 36.79
N LYS A 216 -15.99 4.89 36.99
CA LYS A 216 -14.79 4.68 36.17
C LYS A 216 -15.14 4.43 34.69
N ILE A 217 -16.06 3.50 34.40
CA ILE A 217 -16.44 3.23 33.01
C ILE A 217 -17.17 4.42 32.38
N GLY A 218 -17.94 5.19 33.16
CA GLY A 218 -18.56 6.44 32.70
C GLY A 218 -17.53 7.51 32.33
N GLU A 219 -16.50 7.70 33.14
CA GLU A 219 -15.37 8.60 32.85
C GLU A 219 -14.61 8.15 31.57
N GLU A 220 -14.40 6.84 31.39
CA GLU A 220 -13.78 6.26 30.19
C GLU A 220 -14.65 6.44 28.93
N ILE A 221 -15.98 6.33 29.04
CA ILE A 221 -16.94 6.58 27.94
C ILE A 221 -16.94 8.07 27.55
N VAL A 222 -17.02 8.97 28.54
CA VAL A 222 -16.96 10.42 28.29
C VAL A 222 -15.63 10.83 27.68
N GLY A 223 -14.53 10.19 28.10
CA GLY A 223 -13.20 10.37 27.52
C GLY A 223 -13.01 9.73 26.13
N GLY A 224 -14.00 8.99 25.61
CA GLY A 224 -13.92 8.31 24.31
C GLY A 224 -13.02 7.07 24.27
N LEU A 225 -12.56 6.58 25.43
CA LEU A 225 -11.69 5.40 25.54
C LEU A 225 -12.45 4.09 25.44
N VAL A 226 -13.73 4.09 25.81
CA VAL A 226 -14.61 2.91 25.80
C VAL A 226 -15.90 3.26 25.04
N PRO A 227 -16.37 2.42 24.10
CA PRO A 227 -17.63 2.67 23.41
C PRO A 227 -18.82 2.66 24.37
N ALA A 228 -19.71 3.67 24.28
CA ALA A 228 -20.89 3.78 25.12
C ALA A 228 -21.82 2.55 25.04
N GLY A 229 -21.84 1.86 23.89
CA GLY A 229 -22.60 0.63 23.68
C GLY A 229 -22.20 -0.53 24.60
N VAL A 230 -21.07 -0.44 25.31
CA VAL A 230 -20.69 -1.45 26.31
C VAL A 230 -21.75 -1.56 27.42
N LEU A 231 -22.44 -0.46 27.74
CA LEU A 231 -23.50 -0.46 28.75
C LEU A 231 -24.73 -1.26 28.30
N ASP A 232 -25.00 -1.34 26.99
CA ASP A 232 -26.03 -2.23 26.44
C ASP A 232 -25.65 -3.69 26.64
N PHE A 233 -24.41 -4.04 26.31
CA PHE A 233 -23.86 -5.38 26.46
C PHE A 233 -23.92 -5.89 27.91
N LEU A 234 -23.53 -5.04 28.87
CA LEU A 234 -23.46 -5.39 30.29
C LEU A 234 -24.82 -5.72 30.94
N VAL A 235 -25.93 -5.34 30.30
CA VAL A 235 -27.29 -5.67 30.77
C VAL A 235 -27.77 -7.01 30.20
N THR A 236 -27.09 -7.55 29.19
CA THR A 236 -27.39 -8.86 28.61
C THR A 236 -26.80 -10.00 29.44
N ASP A 237 -27.31 -11.22 29.24
CA ASP A 237 -26.69 -12.42 29.81
C ASP A 237 -25.55 -12.87 28.89
N TYR A 238 -24.30 -12.67 29.32
CA TYR A 238 -23.10 -12.96 28.54
C TYR A 238 -22.17 -13.95 29.25
N SER A 239 -21.51 -14.81 28.47
CA SER A 239 -20.52 -15.74 28.99
C SER A 239 -19.18 -15.04 29.20
N LYS A 240 -18.74 -14.96 30.47
CA LYS A 240 -17.39 -14.45 30.80
C LYS A 240 -16.29 -15.33 30.20
N ASP A 241 -16.48 -16.64 30.13
CA ASP A 241 -15.48 -17.57 29.57
C ASP A 241 -15.27 -17.36 28.06
N LEU A 242 -16.37 -17.20 27.31
CA LEU A 242 -16.30 -16.90 25.87
C LEU A 242 -15.66 -15.53 25.64
N LEU A 243 -16.03 -14.52 26.42
CA LEU A 243 -15.47 -13.17 26.30
C LEU A 243 -13.97 -13.17 26.62
N LEU A 244 -13.54 -13.93 27.64
CA LEU A 244 -12.14 -14.07 28.00
C LEU A 244 -11.31 -14.72 26.87
N LEU A 245 -11.86 -15.74 26.22
CA LEU A 245 -11.23 -16.37 25.06
C LEU A 245 -11.08 -15.38 23.90
N LEU A 246 -12.18 -14.72 23.51
CA LEU A 246 -12.19 -13.79 22.38
C LEU A 246 -11.25 -12.60 22.60
N VAL A 247 -11.27 -11.99 23.80
CA VAL A 247 -10.37 -10.86 24.08
C VAL A 247 -8.91 -11.30 24.11
N GLY A 248 -8.61 -12.50 24.63
CA GLY A 248 -7.25 -13.03 24.65
C GLY A 248 -6.70 -13.26 23.25
N THR A 249 -7.51 -13.82 22.33
CA THR A 249 -7.11 -13.98 20.93
C THR A 249 -6.82 -12.65 20.25
N VAL A 250 -7.66 -11.63 20.47
CA VAL A 250 -7.44 -10.29 19.90
C VAL A 250 -6.18 -9.64 20.47
N GLU A 251 -5.94 -9.75 21.78
CA GLU A 251 -4.74 -9.19 22.42
C GLU A 251 -3.44 -9.84 21.96
N ASP A 252 -3.41 -11.16 21.81
CA ASP A 252 -2.24 -11.88 21.31
C ASP A 252 -1.88 -11.44 19.88
N LEU A 253 -2.90 -11.31 19.02
CA LEU A 253 -2.73 -10.83 17.65
C LEU A 253 -2.38 -9.33 17.59
N ASP A 254 -2.99 -8.49 18.43
CA ASP A 254 -2.69 -7.04 18.51
C ASP A 254 -1.26 -6.80 18.99
N ALA A 255 -0.76 -7.61 19.94
CA ALA A 255 0.61 -7.52 20.42
C ALA A 255 1.62 -7.87 19.32
N ALA A 256 1.37 -8.94 18.55
CA ALA A 256 2.20 -9.31 17.40
C ALA A 256 2.18 -8.20 16.33
N GLN A 257 1.00 -7.68 15.99
CA GLN A 257 0.83 -6.62 15.00
C GLN A 257 1.49 -5.31 15.45
N ARG A 258 1.40 -4.94 16.73
CA ARG A 258 2.05 -3.73 17.27
C ARG A 258 3.57 -3.81 17.12
N SER A 259 4.18 -4.94 17.47
CA SER A 259 5.63 -5.11 17.30
C SER A 259 6.06 -4.99 15.83
N HIS A 260 5.28 -5.54 14.90
CA HIS A 260 5.55 -5.42 13.48
C HIS A 260 5.40 -3.96 13.00
N SER A 261 4.29 -3.30 13.37
CA SER A 261 4.01 -1.91 13.00
C SER A 261 5.08 -0.94 13.53
N GLU A 262 5.61 -1.16 14.74
CA GLU A 262 6.72 -0.38 15.28
C GLU A 262 8.02 -0.55 14.47
N SER A 263 8.30 -1.76 13.99
CA SER A 263 9.44 -2.05 13.12
C SER A 263 9.32 -1.36 11.75
N VAL A 264 8.14 -1.46 11.12
CA VAL A 264 7.82 -0.76 9.87
C VAL A 264 7.91 0.76 10.07
N GLY A 265 7.34 1.28 11.16
CA GLY A 265 7.41 2.70 11.53
C GLY A 265 8.85 3.19 11.69
N ALA A 266 9.73 2.41 12.32
CA ALA A 266 11.15 2.75 12.43
C ALA A 266 11.86 2.83 11.07
N LYS A 267 11.50 1.95 10.11
CA LYS A 267 12.02 1.98 8.73
C LYS A 267 11.47 3.16 7.94
N LEU A 268 10.18 3.49 8.10
CA LEU A 268 9.59 4.69 7.52
C LEU A 268 10.31 5.95 8.02
N GLU A 269 10.57 6.04 9.33
CA GLU A 269 11.36 7.14 9.92
C GLU A 269 12.80 7.20 9.41
N ALA A 270 13.45 6.06 9.19
CA ALA A 270 14.77 6.01 8.58
C ALA A 270 14.75 6.55 7.13
N ALA A 271 13.80 6.06 6.30
CA ALA A 271 13.62 6.54 4.93
C ALA A 271 13.27 8.03 4.88
N ARG A 272 12.46 8.49 5.84
CA ARG A 272 12.09 9.88 6.02
C ARG A 272 13.33 10.76 6.30
N ARG A 273 14.25 10.32 7.16
CA ARG A 273 15.53 11.04 7.39
C ARG A 273 16.39 11.11 6.13
N ASP A 274 16.43 10.05 5.32
CA ASP A 274 17.21 10.01 4.08
C ASP A 274 16.68 10.96 2.99
N LEU A 275 15.39 11.33 3.05
CA LEU A 275 14.79 12.29 2.13
C LEU A 275 15.12 13.75 2.45
N LEU A 276 15.50 14.06 3.70
CA LEU A 276 15.87 15.42 4.12
C LEU A 276 17.25 15.82 3.61
N ASP A 277 17.31 16.47 2.46
CA ASP A 277 18.53 17.17 2.02
C ASP A 277 18.64 18.53 2.70
N LEU A 278 19.15 18.57 3.93
CA LEU A 278 19.51 19.81 4.63
C LEU A 278 20.91 20.32 4.23
N GLY A 279 21.51 19.69 3.21
CA GLY A 279 22.83 20.02 2.72
C GLY A 279 22.85 21.29 1.86
N MET A 280 24.07 21.77 1.63
CA MET A 280 24.31 23.01 0.86
C MET A 280 24.10 22.88 -0.66
N ARG A 281 23.75 21.68 -1.12
CA ARG A 281 23.34 21.41 -2.50
C ARG A 281 21.86 21.68 -2.71
N ASN A 282 21.06 21.79 -1.64
CA ASN A 282 19.64 22.05 -1.73
C ASN A 282 19.39 23.54 -2.09
N PRO A 283 18.78 23.85 -3.25
CA PRO A 283 18.47 25.23 -3.63
C PRO A 283 17.44 25.90 -2.72
N LEU A 284 16.68 25.13 -1.92
CA LEU A 284 15.80 25.68 -0.89
C LEU A 284 16.58 26.24 0.32
N LEU A 285 17.83 25.83 0.55
CA LEU A 285 18.65 26.36 1.64
C LEU A 285 19.78 27.26 1.14
N ASN A 286 20.23 27.06 -0.09
CA ASN A 286 21.34 27.77 -0.71
C ASN A 286 21.04 28.04 -2.18
N TYR A 287 20.04 28.88 -2.40
CA TYR A 287 19.69 29.38 -3.72
C TYR A 287 20.86 30.13 -4.33
N ARG A 288 21.25 29.69 -5.52
CA ARG A 288 22.20 30.39 -6.39
C ARG A 288 21.60 30.47 -7.77
N LEU A 289 21.57 31.69 -8.32
CA LEU A 289 21.14 31.88 -9.70
C LEU A 289 22.09 31.12 -10.63
N LEU A 290 21.54 30.20 -11.42
CA LEU A 290 22.32 29.37 -12.32
C LEU A 290 22.97 30.21 -13.42
N ARG A 291 24.10 29.74 -13.96
CA ARG A 291 24.87 30.48 -14.98
C ARG A 291 24.12 30.69 -16.29
N SER A 292 23.23 29.78 -16.67
CA SER A 292 22.57 29.77 -17.99
C SER A 292 21.06 29.57 -17.92
N ARG A 293 20.47 29.57 -16.72
CA ARG A 293 19.06 29.26 -16.47
C ARG A 293 18.51 30.11 -15.32
N GLY A 294 17.19 30.23 -15.25
CA GLY A 294 16.51 31.12 -14.32
C GLY A 294 16.73 32.61 -14.66
N ALA A 295 16.06 33.47 -13.89
CA ALA A 295 16.16 34.92 -14.02
C ALA A 295 16.02 35.59 -12.65
N GLY A 296 16.85 36.59 -12.35
CA GLY A 296 16.67 37.42 -11.16
C GLY A 296 15.79 38.61 -11.51
N LEU A 297 14.82 38.94 -10.66
CA LEU A 297 13.95 40.10 -10.84
C LEU A 297 14.52 41.31 -10.09
N GLN A 298 14.23 42.50 -10.60
CA GLN A 298 14.61 43.77 -9.98
C GLN A 298 13.49 44.81 -10.09
N GLY A 299 13.31 45.62 -9.05
CA GLY A 299 12.38 46.76 -9.08
C GLY A 299 10.89 46.41 -9.00
N HIS A 300 10.54 45.20 -8.56
CA HIS A 300 9.15 44.76 -8.35
C HIS A 300 8.98 44.26 -6.92
N ALA A 301 7.98 44.77 -6.19
CA ALA A 301 7.70 44.28 -4.85
C ALA A 301 7.04 42.89 -4.95
N PRO A 302 7.44 41.89 -4.13
CA PRO A 302 6.84 40.56 -4.19
C PRO A 302 5.31 40.52 -4.04
N GLN A 303 4.73 41.45 -3.28
CA GLN A 303 3.27 41.60 -3.15
C GLN A 303 2.61 41.93 -4.49
N ASP A 304 3.13 42.90 -5.24
CA ASP A 304 2.57 43.28 -6.55
C ASP A 304 2.63 42.11 -7.55
N VAL A 305 3.67 41.28 -7.45
CA VAL A 305 3.86 40.14 -8.33
C VAL A 305 2.87 39.02 -8.03
N ILE A 306 2.65 38.69 -6.75
CA ILE A 306 1.70 37.65 -6.37
C ILE A 306 0.26 38.08 -6.66
N ASP A 307 -0.11 39.34 -6.38
CA ASP A 307 -1.44 39.87 -6.64
C ASP A 307 -1.78 39.84 -8.14
N ALA A 308 -0.80 40.17 -8.98
CA ALA A 308 -0.99 40.19 -10.43
C ALA A 308 -1.04 38.78 -11.06
N LEU A 309 -0.17 37.85 -10.63
CA LEU A 309 -0.06 36.51 -11.22
C LEU A 309 -1.09 35.52 -10.64
N TYR A 310 -1.29 35.51 -9.32
CA TYR A 310 -2.21 34.58 -8.64
C TYR A 310 -3.63 35.17 -8.58
N GLY A 311 -3.79 36.36 -7.98
CA GLY A 311 -5.12 36.98 -7.81
C GLY A 311 -5.73 37.51 -9.12
N GLY A 312 -4.90 38.00 -10.04
CA GLY A 312 -5.32 38.61 -11.30
C GLY A 312 -5.32 37.69 -12.52
N ASP A 313 -4.83 36.45 -12.41
CA ASP A 313 -4.60 35.48 -13.51
C ASP A 313 -3.92 36.10 -14.75
N ARG A 314 -3.02 37.09 -14.52
CA ARG A 314 -2.31 37.77 -15.60
C ARG A 314 -1.07 36.98 -15.99
N ALA A 315 -0.77 36.94 -17.28
CA ALA A 315 0.54 36.47 -17.74
C ALA A 315 1.59 37.58 -17.59
N ALA A 316 2.81 37.21 -17.23
CA ALA A 316 3.95 38.12 -17.17
C ALA A 316 4.94 37.92 -18.32
N VAL A 317 5.60 39.00 -18.73
CA VAL A 317 6.71 39.02 -19.67
C VAL A 317 7.96 39.46 -18.89
N LEU A 318 9.02 38.65 -18.99
CA LEU A 318 10.31 38.97 -18.40
C LEU A 318 11.08 39.87 -19.37
N VAL A 319 11.44 41.07 -18.93
CA VAL A 319 12.13 42.09 -19.75
C VAL A 319 13.57 42.30 -19.28
N PRO A 320 14.50 42.68 -20.16
CA PRO A 320 15.92 42.86 -19.79
C PRO A 320 16.16 44.04 -18.86
N GLU A 321 17.37 44.10 -18.30
CA GLU A 321 17.82 45.14 -17.35
C GLU A 321 17.69 46.56 -17.90
N SER A 322 18.01 46.76 -19.17
CA SER A 322 17.87 48.03 -19.89
C SER A 322 16.42 48.45 -20.14
N GLY A 323 15.45 47.60 -19.80
CA GLY A 323 14.11 47.64 -20.36
C GLY A 323 14.10 47.19 -21.83
N ASP A 324 12.92 46.86 -22.34
CA ASP A 324 12.72 46.75 -23.79
C ASP A 324 12.66 48.15 -24.38
N GLU A 325 13.58 48.49 -25.27
CA GLU A 325 13.37 49.57 -26.22
C GLU A 325 12.31 49.11 -27.23
N GLU A 326 11.03 49.44 -27.00
CA GLU A 326 9.98 49.14 -27.98
C GLU A 326 9.85 50.24 -29.03
N ASN A 327 9.89 49.80 -30.29
CA ASN A 327 9.48 50.57 -31.46
C ASN A 327 7.94 50.72 -31.42
N PRO A 328 7.39 51.95 -31.30
CA PRO A 328 5.98 52.21 -31.01
C PRO A 328 4.95 51.76 -32.08
N GLU A 329 5.40 51.16 -33.20
CA GLU A 329 4.56 50.68 -34.30
C GLU A 329 4.31 49.15 -34.32
N ASP A 330 4.84 48.36 -33.37
CA ASP A 330 4.55 46.91 -33.32
C ASP A 330 3.11 46.67 -32.81
N PRO A 331 2.20 46.07 -33.62
CA PRO A 331 0.84 45.73 -33.21
C PRO A 331 0.77 44.73 -32.04
N ARG A 332 1.91 44.18 -31.60
CA ARG A 332 2.07 43.24 -30.49
C ARG A 332 2.37 43.90 -29.13
N SER A 333 2.51 45.23 -29.07
CA SER A 333 2.81 45.99 -27.84
C SER A 333 1.58 46.13 -26.93
N ASP A 334 1.01 45.00 -26.52
CA ASP A 334 -0.20 44.95 -25.71
C ASP A 334 0.12 45.19 -24.22
N ARG A 335 0.55 46.42 -23.89
CA ARG A 335 0.88 46.90 -22.52
C ARG A 335 -0.29 46.73 -21.53
N ARG A 336 -1.52 46.53 -22.02
CA ARG A 336 -2.72 46.39 -21.18
C ARG A 336 -2.99 44.97 -20.67
N ASN A 337 -2.44 43.95 -21.32
CA ASN A 337 -2.83 42.56 -21.06
C ASN A 337 -1.80 41.73 -20.29
N HIS A 338 -0.55 42.19 -20.15
CA HIS A 338 0.52 41.41 -19.51
C HIS A 338 1.33 42.23 -18.50
N LEU A 339 1.67 41.62 -17.37
CA LEU A 339 2.59 42.18 -16.37
C LEU A 339 4.02 42.21 -16.94
N ARG A 340 4.78 43.28 -16.74
CA ARG A 340 6.19 43.34 -17.17
C ARG A 340 7.10 43.24 -15.96
N LEU A 341 7.90 42.18 -15.90
CA LEU A 341 8.83 41.92 -14.80
C LEU A 341 10.26 42.17 -15.27
N THR A 342 10.89 43.20 -14.73
CA THR A 342 12.25 43.62 -15.08
C THR A 342 13.25 42.66 -14.47
N THR A 343 14.20 42.19 -15.27
CA THR A 343 15.24 41.28 -14.85
C THR A 343 16.60 41.97 -14.72
N VAL A 344 17.53 41.36 -14.01
CA VAL A 344 18.93 41.81 -13.90
C VAL A 344 19.80 41.42 -15.10
N HIS A 345 19.18 40.92 -16.19
CA HIS A 345 19.89 40.30 -17.30
C HIS A 345 19.82 41.15 -18.58
N PRO A 346 20.92 41.28 -19.35
CA PRO A 346 20.88 41.86 -20.69
C PRO A 346 20.03 41.03 -21.65
N ALA A 347 19.44 41.67 -22.68
CA ALA A 347 18.49 41.04 -23.61
C ALA A 347 18.99 39.71 -24.22
N ALA A 348 20.23 39.68 -24.73
CA ALA A 348 20.78 38.49 -25.37
C ALA A 348 20.98 37.31 -24.40
N ASP A 349 21.33 37.57 -23.13
CA ASP A 349 21.50 36.50 -22.13
C ASP A 349 20.14 36.06 -21.56
N LEU A 350 19.20 37.00 -21.38
CA LEU A 350 17.85 36.70 -20.91
C LEU A 350 17.15 35.71 -21.84
N ASP A 351 17.15 35.95 -23.15
CA ASP A 351 16.49 35.06 -24.11
C ASP A 351 17.07 33.63 -24.09
N ARG A 352 18.41 33.52 -24.03
CA ARG A 352 19.11 32.24 -23.92
C ARG A 352 18.79 31.53 -22.61
N ARG A 353 18.70 32.27 -21.49
CA ARG A 353 18.34 31.74 -20.17
C ARG A 353 16.91 31.24 -20.14
N LEU A 354 15.96 32.01 -20.65
CA LEU A 354 14.55 31.62 -20.69
C LEU A 354 14.34 30.38 -21.57
N LEU A 355 15.03 30.28 -22.71
CA LEU A 355 14.97 29.07 -23.55
C LEU A 355 15.53 27.83 -22.85
N SER A 356 16.64 27.98 -22.14
CA SER A 356 17.24 26.89 -21.38
C SER A 356 16.36 26.50 -20.17
N THR A 357 15.69 27.49 -19.56
CA THR A 357 14.76 27.30 -18.45
C THR A 357 13.50 26.56 -18.90
N TYR A 358 12.89 27.01 -20.01
CA TYR A 358 11.74 26.38 -20.65
C TYR A 358 11.98 24.90 -20.96
N ARG A 359 13.11 24.59 -21.63
CA ARG A 359 13.44 23.21 -22.01
C ARG A 359 13.62 22.32 -20.79
N LEU A 360 14.31 22.80 -19.76
CA LEU A 360 14.54 22.02 -18.54
C LEU A 360 13.25 21.81 -17.74
N ALA A 361 12.43 22.85 -17.57
CA ALA A 361 11.14 22.75 -16.88
C ALA A 361 10.21 21.73 -17.56
N ASN A 362 10.12 21.76 -18.89
CA ASN A 362 9.32 20.78 -19.63
C ASN A 362 9.90 19.37 -19.55
N SER A 363 11.23 19.20 -19.52
CA SER A 363 11.85 17.88 -19.31
C SER A 363 11.42 17.28 -17.97
N PHE A 364 11.47 18.06 -16.88
CA PHE A 364 11.03 17.59 -15.57
C PHE A 364 9.56 17.17 -15.55
N ILE A 365 8.69 17.94 -16.20
CA ILE A 365 7.26 17.59 -16.29
C ILE A 365 7.07 16.30 -17.10
N GLN A 366 7.74 16.16 -18.25
CA GLN A 366 7.57 14.99 -19.13
C GLN A 366 8.18 13.70 -18.56
N GLU A 367 9.35 13.81 -17.93
CA GLU A 367 10.13 12.67 -17.46
C GLU A 367 9.76 12.25 -16.04
N GLN A 368 9.40 13.19 -15.16
CA GLN A 368 9.16 12.96 -13.74
C GLN A 368 7.77 13.41 -13.26
N GLY A 369 6.95 14.03 -14.11
CA GLY A 369 5.60 14.47 -13.74
C GLY A 369 5.55 15.61 -12.71
N VAL A 370 6.69 16.26 -12.39
CA VAL A 370 6.79 17.26 -11.32
C VAL A 370 7.08 18.66 -11.87
N ASN A 371 6.35 19.65 -11.37
CA ASN A 371 6.70 21.05 -11.60
C ASN A 371 7.83 21.46 -10.64
N THR A 372 8.98 21.82 -11.21
CA THR A 372 10.13 22.32 -10.45
C THR A 372 10.36 23.81 -10.66
N LEU A 373 9.58 24.48 -11.51
CA LEU A 373 9.77 25.90 -11.81
C LEU A 373 8.91 26.76 -10.89
N PHE A 374 9.56 27.59 -10.09
CA PHE A 374 8.88 28.51 -9.17
C PHE A 374 9.45 29.91 -9.30
N LEU A 375 8.59 30.88 -9.01
CA LEU A 375 9.00 32.23 -8.69
C LEU A 375 9.18 32.35 -7.19
N ALA A 376 10.43 32.47 -6.76
CA ALA A 376 10.78 32.75 -5.38
C ALA A 376 10.52 34.23 -5.07
N LEU A 377 9.76 34.48 -4.02
CA LEU A 377 9.33 35.77 -3.52
C LEU A 377 9.90 35.95 -2.12
N GLY A 378 10.79 36.94 -1.98
CA GLY A 378 11.58 37.13 -0.76
C GLY A 378 12.66 36.07 -0.58
N MET A 379 13.77 36.48 0.01
CA MET A 379 14.87 35.59 0.36
C MET A 379 15.27 35.82 1.81
N LEU A 380 15.78 34.79 2.45
CA LEU A 380 16.41 34.84 3.77
C LEU A 380 17.92 34.65 3.57
N PRO A 381 18.72 35.74 3.60
CA PRO A 381 20.16 35.65 3.72
C PRO A 381 20.57 35.10 5.09
N TRP A 382 21.33 34.02 5.11
CA TRP A 382 21.85 33.41 6.34
C TRP A 382 23.32 33.01 6.22
N GLN A 383 24.01 32.92 7.36
CA GLN A 383 25.40 32.46 7.44
C GLN A 383 25.52 31.30 8.42
N ASP A 384 26.42 30.38 8.09
CA ASP A 384 26.69 29.19 8.88
C ASP A 384 27.84 29.47 9.84
N ASN A 385 27.72 29.04 11.09
CA ASN A 385 28.70 29.28 12.15
C ASN A 385 29.93 28.36 11.97
N GLY A 386 30.67 28.53 10.87
CA GLY A 386 31.89 27.75 10.62
C GLY A 386 32.38 27.63 9.17
N SER A 387 31.69 28.17 8.15
CA SER A 387 32.16 28.00 6.76
C SER A 387 31.80 29.15 5.81
N GLY A 388 32.82 29.93 5.43
CA GLY A 388 32.82 30.89 4.31
C GLY A 388 32.09 32.21 4.57
N SER A 389 32.66 33.32 4.07
CA SER A 389 32.17 34.69 4.27
C SER A 389 30.89 35.05 3.48
N ASP A 390 30.45 34.20 2.55
CA ASP A 390 29.35 34.56 1.64
C ASP A 390 27.98 34.17 2.24
N PRO A 391 27.01 35.11 2.29
CA PRO A 391 25.67 34.81 2.75
C PRO A 391 24.96 33.84 1.79
N ARG A 392 24.33 32.82 2.36
CA ARG A 392 23.49 31.83 1.68
C ARG A 392 22.08 32.39 1.58
N LEU A 393 21.34 32.07 0.52
CA LEU A 393 19.99 32.58 0.31
C LEU A 393 19.00 31.42 0.37
N ALA A 394 17.95 31.53 1.19
CA ALA A 394 16.84 30.60 1.18
C ALA A 394 15.56 31.33 0.75
N PRO A 395 14.81 30.87 -0.26
CA PRO A 395 13.53 31.50 -0.61
C PRO A 395 12.53 31.41 0.55
N LEU A 396 11.64 32.39 0.68
CA LEU A 396 10.60 32.38 1.73
C LEU A 396 9.27 31.87 1.19
N VAL A 397 8.76 32.50 0.12
CA VAL A 397 7.51 32.11 -0.54
C VAL A 397 7.83 31.67 -1.97
N LEU A 398 7.25 30.57 -2.41
CA LEU A 398 7.48 29.98 -3.72
C LEU A 398 6.14 29.85 -4.47
N LEU A 399 5.99 30.63 -5.53
CA LEU A 399 4.82 30.61 -6.40
C LEU A 399 5.06 29.67 -7.58
N PRO A 400 4.28 28.59 -7.78
CA PRO A 400 4.47 27.68 -8.90
C PRO A 400 4.10 28.38 -10.23
N VAL A 401 5.01 28.32 -11.21
CA VAL A 401 4.85 29.03 -12.49
C VAL A 401 5.25 28.14 -13.67
N SER A 402 4.60 28.33 -14.82
CA SER A 402 4.96 27.76 -16.11
C SER A 402 5.58 28.83 -17.01
N LEU A 403 6.44 28.38 -17.93
CA LEU A 403 6.98 29.22 -18.99
C LEU A 403 6.42 28.71 -20.33
N GLU A 404 5.71 29.56 -21.04
CA GLU A 404 4.97 29.19 -22.26
C GLU A 404 5.43 29.99 -23.47
N ARG A 405 5.26 29.39 -24.66
CA ARG A 405 5.44 30.05 -25.96
C ARG A 405 4.31 29.64 -26.89
N ALA A 406 3.62 30.63 -27.46
CA ALA A 406 2.59 30.36 -28.48
C ALA A 406 3.20 29.76 -29.77
N ASN A 407 4.39 30.24 -30.18
CA ASN A 407 5.08 29.80 -31.39
C ASN A 407 6.59 29.62 -31.10
N PRO A 408 7.35 28.83 -31.89
CA PRO A 408 8.79 28.61 -31.65
C PRO A 408 9.64 29.89 -31.59
N ARG A 409 9.22 30.94 -32.32
CA ARG A 409 9.83 32.28 -32.34
C ARG A 409 9.08 33.31 -31.46
N GLY A 410 8.06 32.89 -30.73
CA GLY A 410 7.27 33.75 -29.86
C GLY A 410 8.03 34.12 -28.58
N ARG A 411 7.61 35.22 -27.94
CA ARG A 411 8.12 35.61 -26.62
C ARG A 411 7.72 34.59 -25.55
N PHE A 412 8.52 34.48 -24.51
CA PHE A 412 8.15 33.69 -23.33
C PHE A 412 7.11 34.42 -22.50
N LEU A 413 6.07 33.70 -22.11
CA LEU A 413 5.08 34.15 -21.13
C LEU A 413 5.23 33.33 -19.86
N LEU A 414 5.37 34.00 -18.73
CA LEU A 414 5.33 33.39 -17.42
C LEU A 414 3.88 33.38 -16.94
N ARG A 415 3.35 32.22 -16.59
CA ARG A 415 2.01 32.07 -16.02
C ARG A 415 2.10 31.33 -14.70
N HIS A 416 1.15 31.61 -13.81
CA HIS A 416 0.92 30.75 -12.65
C HIS A 416 0.29 29.43 -13.10
N THR A 417 0.61 28.32 -12.44
CA THR A 417 0.11 26.98 -12.85
C THR A 417 -1.24 26.61 -12.26
N GLY A 418 -1.88 27.48 -11.49
CA GLY A 418 -3.11 27.19 -10.73
C GLY A 418 -2.88 26.61 -9.33
N GLY A 419 -1.64 26.35 -8.91
CA GLY A 419 -1.32 25.76 -7.58
C GLY A 419 -0.99 26.81 -6.51
N ASP A 420 -1.34 26.58 -5.26
CA ASP A 420 -1.17 27.62 -4.22
C ASP A 420 0.30 27.97 -3.95
N PRO A 421 0.60 29.22 -3.52
CA PRO A 421 1.92 29.59 -3.03
C PRO A 421 2.33 28.71 -1.84
N VAL A 422 3.59 28.29 -1.80
CA VAL A 422 4.09 27.40 -0.73
C VAL A 422 5.25 28.03 0.03
N SER A 423 5.34 27.76 1.33
CA SER A 423 6.50 28.11 2.15
C SER A 423 7.66 27.17 1.90
N ASN A 424 8.87 27.66 2.11
CA ASN A 424 10.06 26.83 2.06
C ASN A 424 10.18 25.90 3.28
N VAL A 425 9.77 24.64 3.08
CA VAL A 425 9.74 23.69 4.20
C VAL A 425 11.13 23.19 4.61
N ALA A 426 12.08 23.10 3.70
CA ALA A 426 13.46 22.73 4.05
C ALA A 426 14.08 23.75 5.02
N LEU A 427 13.80 25.04 4.81
CA LEU A 427 14.21 26.11 5.72
C LEU A 427 13.54 25.98 7.09
N ARG A 428 12.24 25.69 7.13
CA ARG A 428 11.49 25.48 8.39
C ARG A 428 12.05 24.32 9.20
N GLU A 429 12.28 23.17 8.56
CA GLU A 429 12.86 22.01 9.26
C GLU A 429 14.30 22.26 9.70
N LYS A 430 15.12 22.96 8.90
CA LYS A 430 16.47 23.34 9.31
C LYS A 430 16.46 24.20 10.57
N LEU A 431 15.62 25.24 10.62
CA LEU A 431 15.49 26.11 11.78
C LEU A 431 14.96 25.36 13.00
N ARG A 432 13.99 24.46 12.81
CA ARG A 432 13.43 23.63 13.90
C ARG A 432 14.46 22.68 14.47
N LEU A 433 15.18 21.93 13.63
CA LEU A 433 16.10 20.87 14.04
C LEU A 433 17.44 21.40 14.55
N GLU A 434 18.03 22.41 13.88
CA GLU A 434 19.37 22.92 14.22
C GLU A 434 19.33 24.09 15.21
N PHE A 435 18.25 24.89 15.21
CA PHE A 435 18.17 26.13 16.00
C PHE A 435 16.99 26.15 16.99
N GLY A 436 16.13 25.13 16.99
CA GLY A 436 14.94 25.08 17.86
C GLY A 436 13.88 26.13 17.54
N ILE A 437 13.93 26.73 16.35
CA ILE A 437 13.06 27.85 15.95
C ILE A 437 11.96 27.34 15.03
N ALA A 438 10.71 27.55 15.41
CA ALA A 438 9.55 27.24 14.59
C ALA A 438 9.16 28.45 13.73
N LEU A 439 9.32 28.35 12.41
CA LEU A 439 8.83 29.38 11.50
C LEU A 439 7.29 29.42 11.48
N PRO A 440 6.69 30.61 11.29
CA PRO A 440 5.24 30.73 11.12
C PRO A 440 4.77 29.97 9.87
N GLU A 441 3.57 29.40 9.94
CA GLU A 441 2.92 28.80 8.78
C GLU A 441 2.50 29.88 7.77
N LEU A 442 2.52 29.51 6.49
CA LEU A 442 2.04 30.39 5.44
C LEU A 442 0.51 30.45 5.49
N PRO A 443 -0.12 31.63 5.55
CA PRO A 443 -1.57 31.76 5.48
C PRO A 443 -2.16 31.14 4.21
N ASP A 444 -3.45 30.81 4.25
CA ASP A 444 -4.20 30.37 3.07
C ASP A 444 -4.06 31.40 1.94
N ALA A 445 -3.95 30.89 0.70
CA ALA A 445 -3.63 31.69 -0.47
C ALA A 445 -4.61 32.86 -0.72
N GLU A 446 -5.89 32.71 -0.34
CA GLU A 446 -6.91 33.77 -0.45
C GLU A 446 -6.68 34.95 0.52
N THR A 447 -5.96 34.71 1.62
CA THR A 447 -5.68 35.69 2.69
C THR A 447 -4.20 36.08 2.78
N LEU A 448 -3.38 35.58 1.85
CA LEU A 448 -1.93 35.70 1.90
C LEU A 448 -1.47 37.14 1.61
N GLU A 449 -0.98 37.82 2.64
CA GLU A 449 -0.17 39.02 2.50
C GLU A 449 1.31 38.68 2.73
N VAL A 450 2.10 38.73 1.65
CA VAL A 450 3.51 38.32 1.65
C VAL A 450 4.36 39.24 2.54
N GLY A 451 4.07 40.54 2.55
CA GLY A 451 4.74 41.51 3.43
C GLY A 451 4.57 41.18 4.91
N SER A 452 3.32 40.95 5.33
CA SER A 452 2.94 40.57 6.70
C SER A 452 3.59 39.25 7.12
N TYR A 453 3.65 38.26 6.21
CA TYR A 453 4.37 37.00 6.45
C TYR A 453 5.88 37.21 6.65
N PHE A 454 6.52 38.07 5.83
CA PHE A 454 7.94 38.39 5.99
C PHE A 454 8.24 39.06 7.33
N ASP A 455 7.32 39.88 7.85
CA ASP A 455 7.47 40.51 9.16
C ASP A 455 7.41 39.49 10.30
N LEU A 456 6.47 38.53 10.24
CA LEU A 456 6.42 37.42 11.19
C LEU A 456 7.69 36.56 11.16
N VAL A 457 8.20 36.25 9.96
CA VAL A 457 9.46 35.51 9.82
C VAL A 457 10.64 36.31 10.40
N ALA A 458 10.70 37.61 10.14
CA ALA A 458 11.76 38.49 10.65
C ALA A 458 11.74 38.58 12.19
N GLU A 459 10.56 38.60 12.82
CA GLU A 459 10.40 38.58 14.28
C GLU A 459 10.90 37.27 14.89
N VAL A 460 10.58 36.13 14.28
CA VAL A 460 10.96 34.80 14.79
C VAL A 460 12.47 34.53 14.69
N ILE A 461 13.14 35.10 13.69
CA ILE A 461 14.60 34.96 13.54
C ILE A 461 15.37 36.11 14.21
N ASP A 462 14.68 37.05 14.86
CA ASP A 462 15.32 38.17 15.54
C ASP A 462 16.26 37.65 16.65
N GLY A 463 17.48 38.18 16.68
CA GLY A 463 18.55 37.70 17.56
C GLY A 463 19.44 36.57 17.00
N LEU A 464 19.10 35.95 15.85
CA LEU A 464 20.03 35.06 15.15
C LEU A 464 21.10 35.86 14.37
N GLY A 465 22.35 35.79 14.82
CA GLY A 465 23.46 36.46 14.15
C GLY A 465 23.68 35.96 12.73
N GLY A 466 23.66 36.87 11.74
CA GLY A 466 23.90 36.55 10.33
C GLY A 466 22.66 36.12 9.54
N TRP A 467 21.46 36.17 10.15
CA TRP A 467 20.18 35.90 9.50
C TRP A 467 19.43 37.21 9.27
N SER A 468 18.77 37.35 8.12
CA SER A 468 17.96 38.52 7.78
C SER A 468 16.89 38.17 6.77
N VAL A 469 15.91 39.05 6.57
CA VAL A 469 14.90 38.91 5.51
C VAL A 469 15.12 39.97 4.43
N ASP A 470 15.38 39.54 3.21
CA ASP A 470 15.41 40.37 2.01
C ASP A 470 14.03 40.36 1.34
N ARG A 471 13.23 41.37 1.67
CA ARG A 471 11.85 41.54 1.19
C ARG A 471 11.74 41.92 -0.29
N GLY A 472 12.81 42.43 -0.90
CA GLY A 472 12.77 42.95 -2.28
C GLY A 472 13.23 41.95 -3.33
N ARG A 473 13.85 40.84 -2.91
CA ARG A 473 14.48 39.90 -3.82
C ARG A 473 13.48 38.87 -4.32
N ALA A 474 13.35 38.80 -5.64
CA ALA A 474 12.59 37.76 -6.31
C ALA A 474 13.39 37.13 -7.45
N ALA A 475 13.17 35.84 -7.70
CA ALA A 475 13.88 35.13 -8.76
C ALA A 475 13.08 33.95 -9.31
N LEU A 476 13.13 33.78 -10.63
CA LEU A 476 12.69 32.57 -11.31
C LEU A 476 13.77 31.50 -11.19
N GLY A 477 13.43 30.36 -10.58
CA GLY A 477 14.39 29.31 -10.28
C GLY A 477 13.76 27.91 -10.25
N PHE A 478 14.64 26.92 -10.09
CA PHE A 478 14.25 25.52 -9.97
C PHE A 478 14.30 25.09 -8.50
N PHE A 479 13.15 24.65 -7.98
CA PHE A 479 12.98 24.21 -6.61
C PHE A 479 12.19 22.90 -6.62
N SER A 480 12.73 21.85 -6.01
CA SER A 480 12.07 20.54 -5.95
C SER A 480 11.57 20.29 -4.54
N PHE A 481 10.27 20.01 -4.43
CA PHE A 481 9.60 19.69 -3.18
C PHE A 481 9.17 18.23 -3.10
N SER A 482 9.36 17.44 -4.16
CA SER A 482 8.84 16.06 -4.24
C SER A 482 9.34 15.22 -3.06
N LYS A 483 10.61 15.38 -2.67
CA LYS A 483 11.17 14.72 -1.49
C LYS A 483 10.52 15.14 -0.17
N PHE A 484 10.06 16.39 -0.07
CA PHE A 484 9.43 16.89 1.13
C PHE A 484 7.97 16.44 1.26
N LEU A 485 7.22 16.40 0.17
CA LEU A 485 5.89 15.78 0.17
C LEU A 485 5.98 14.31 0.62
N MET A 486 6.93 13.57 0.05
CA MET A 486 7.25 12.21 0.50
C MET A 486 7.67 12.18 1.98
N TYR A 487 8.52 13.10 2.44
CA TYR A 487 8.92 13.20 3.85
C TYR A 487 7.72 13.34 4.80
N ARG A 488 6.72 14.13 4.42
CA ARG A 488 5.49 14.29 5.19
C ARG A 488 4.61 13.05 5.08
N ASP A 489 4.43 12.49 3.89
CA ASP A 489 3.57 11.34 3.67
C ASP A 489 4.10 10.06 4.32
N LEU A 490 5.41 9.99 4.62
CA LEU A 490 6.02 8.90 5.40
C LEU A 490 5.88 9.08 6.93
N ASP A 491 5.39 10.24 7.39
CA ASP A 491 5.16 10.48 8.82
C ASP A 491 3.87 9.79 9.28
N VAL A 492 4.02 8.72 10.06
CA VAL A 492 2.91 7.90 10.57
C VAL A 492 1.91 8.75 11.36
N GLU A 493 2.37 9.79 12.07
CA GLU A 493 1.51 10.64 12.90
C GLU A 493 0.57 11.54 12.09
N THR A 494 0.85 11.74 10.80
CA THR A 494 0.02 12.60 9.92
C THR A 494 -1.16 11.87 9.30
N TRP A 495 -1.19 10.54 9.40
CA TRP A 495 -2.26 9.71 8.84
C TRP A 495 -3.37 9.46 9.87
N PRO A 496 -4.63 9.31 9.41
CA PRO A 496 -5.69 8.77 10.26
C PRO A 496 -5.30 7.41 10.84
N ASP A 497 -5.76 7.12 12.05
CA ASP A 497 -5.47 5.88 12.78
C ASP A 497 -5.90 4.61 12.02
N ASP A 498 -6.97 4.68 11.24
CA ASP A 498 -7.48 3.59 10.40
C ASP A 498 -6.81 3.47 9.03
N ALA A 499 -5.86 4.36 8.71
CA ALA A 499 -5.13 4.38 7.46
C ALA A 499 -3.61 4.51 7.68
N SER A 500 -3.12 4.13 8.85
CA SER A 500 -1.71 4.22 9.20
C SER A 500 -0.82 3.45 8.19
N PRO A 501 0.19 4.09 7.59
CA PRO A 501 1.09 3.41 6.65
C PRO A 501 1.92 2.31 7.33
N ALA A 502 2.10 2.39 8.65
CA ALA A 502 2.82 1.39 9.43
C ALA A 502 2.01 0.10 9.65
N GLU A 503 0.70 0.09 9.40
CA GLU A 503 -0.13 -1.12 9.43
C GLU A 503 -0.52 -1.59 8.01
N HIS A 504 -0.13 -0.86 6.97
CA HIS A 504 -0.55 -1.15 5.61
C HIS A 504 0.18 -2.40 5.05
N PRO A 505 -0.53 -3.46 4.60
CA PRO A 505 0.07 -4.73 4.22
C PRO A 505 1.14 -4.61 3.13
N ILE A 506 0.90 -3.78 2.10
CA ILE A 506 1.87 -3.58 1.01
C ILE A 506 3.13 -2.86 1.50
N ILE A 507 3.02 -1.97 2.49
CA ILE A 507 4.16 -1.22 3.02
C ILE A 507 5.00 -2.15 3.91
N GLY A 508 4.35 -2.97 4.76
CA GLY A 508 5.02 -4.03 5.52
C GLY A 508 5.76 -5.01 4.60
N ALA A 509 5.10 -5.51 3.55
CA ALA A 509 5.71 -6.36 2.53
C ALA A 509 6.92 -5.70 1.84
N LEU A 510 6.82 -4.41 1.50
CA LEU A 510 7.91 -3.70 0.82
C LEU A 510 9.13 -3.44 1.72
N LEU A 511 8.92 -3.17 3.00
CA LEU A 511 9.98 -2.73 3.93
C LEU A 511 10.53 -3.85 4.82
N GLU A 512 9.78 -4.92 5.03
CA GLU A 512 10.08 -5.94 6.03
C GLU A 512 9.89 -7.37 5.52
N ASP A 513 8.68 -7.70 5.09
CA ASP A 513 8.28 -9.10 4.97
C ASP A 513 8.67 -9.71 3.61
N GLY A 514 8.76 -8.89 2.57
CA GLY A 514 8.77 -9.34 1.19
C GLY A 514 7.36 -9.64 0.67
N PHE A 515 7.27 -9.98 -0.61
CA PHE A 515 6.02 -10.43 -1.24
C PHE A 515 6.07 -11.95 -1.37
N ASP A 516 5.17 -12.65 -0.69
CA ASP A 516 4.96 -14.09 -0.82
C ASP A 516 3.53 -14.31 -1.34
N GLU A 517 3.36 -14.16 -2.65
CA GLU A 517 2.06 -14.37 -3.29
C GLU A 517 1.90 -15.86 -3.65
N PRO A 518 0.69 -16.43 -3.54
CA PRO A 518 0.46 -17.82 -3.89
C PRO A 518 0.81 -18.08 -5.36
N LEU A 519 1.25 -19.30 -5.67
CA LEU A 519 1.49 -19.70 -7.05
C LEU A 519 0.21 -19.55 -7.87
N SER A 520 0.34 -19.00 -9.09
CA SER A 520 -0.76 -18.90 -10.03
C SER A 520 -1.41 -20.27 -10.20
N LEU A 521 -2.73 -20.34 -9.98
CA LEU A 521 -3.50 -21.57 -10.07
C LEU A 521 -3.54 -22.15 -11.50
N ILE A 522 -3.20 -21.31 -12.49
CA ILE A 522 -3.23 -21.63 -13.92
C ILE A 522 -1.80 -21.49 -14.45
N GLY A 523 -1.25 -22.60 -14.94
CA GLY A 523 0.07 -22.66 -15.54
C GLY A 523 0.09 -22.08 -16.96
N ALA A 524 1.29 -21.80 -17.47
CA ALA A 524 1.48 -21.26 -18.83
C ALA A 524 1.01 -22.23 -19.94
N ASP A 525 1.00 -23.54 -19.65
CA ASP A 525 0.60 -24.59 -20.59
C ASP A 525 -0.88 -25.00 -20.43
N ASP A 526 -1.62 -24.41 -19.47
CA ASP A 526 -3.02 -24.72 -19.25
C ASP A 526 -3.91 -24.09 -20.32
N HIS A 527 -5.03 -24.75 -20.61
CA HIS A 527 -5.98 -24.28 -21.62
C HIS A 527 -6.83 -23.12 -21.05
N LEU A 528 -6.38 -21.88 -21.23
CA LEU A 528 -7.03 -20.66 -20.76
C LEU A 528 -8.53 -20.57 -21.09
N ASP A 529 -8.92 -21.04 -22.27
CA ASP A 529 -10.31 -21.01 -22.72
C ASP A 529 -11.23 -21.95 -21.93
N SER A 530 -10.68 -22.90 -21.16
CA SER A 530 -11.44 -23.77 -20.26
C SER A 530 -11.78 -23.11 -18.92
N VAL A 531 -11.01 -22.10 -18.52
CA VAL A 531 -11.17 -21.39 -17.23
C VAL A 531 -11.81 -20.01 -17.39
N LEU A 532 -11.77 -19.43 -18.59
CA LEU A 532 -12.33 -18.11 -18.89
C LEU A 532 -13.40 -18.21 -19.98
N ALA A 533 -14.67 -18.33 -19.57
CA ALA A 533 -15.77 -18.41 -20.52
C ALA A 533 -15.98 -17.07 -21.28
N PRO A 534 -16.43 -17.12 -22.55
CA PRO A 534 -16.80 -15.90 -23.26
C PRO A 534 -17.89 -15.12 -22.51
N GLY A 535 -17.68 -13.82 -22.32
CA GLY A 535 -18.58 -12.94 -21.55
C GLY A 535 -18.20 -12.77 -20.08
N ASP A 536 -17.34 -13.62 -19.52
CA ASP A 536 -16.82 -13.47 -18.16
C ASP A 536 -15.55 -12.59 -18.08
N SER A 537 -15.05 -12.13 -19.24
CA SER A 537 -13.96 -11.17 -19.34
C SER A 537 -14.42 -9.81 -19.84
N TYR A 538 -13.75 -8.78 -19.36
CA TYR A 538 -13.92 -7.38 -19.74
C TYR A 538 -12.67 -6.87 -20.47
N HIS A 539 -12.02 -7.74 -21.25
CA HIS A 539 -10.92 -7.34 -22.11
C HIS A 539 -11.45 -6.39 -23.21
N VAL A 540 -10.87 -5.20 -23.30
CA VAL A 540 -11.29 -4.14 -24.24
C VAL A 540 -10.31 -3.96 -25.40
N VAL A 541 -9.12 -4.55 -25.30
CA VAL A 541 -8.12 -4.63 -26.37
C VAL A 541 -7.54 -6.04 -26.46
N ASP A 542 -6.91 -6.37 -27.59
CA ASP A 542 -6.27 -7.67 -27.79
C ASP A 542 -5.26 -8.00 -26.67
N ALA A 543 -5.29 -9.25 -26.22
CA ALA A 543 -4.36 -9.81 -25.25
C ALA A 543 -3.86 -11.18 -25.72
N ASP A 544 -2.56 -11.43 -25.56
CA ASP A 544 -2.01 -12.78 -25.72
C ASP A 544 -2.22 -13.63 -24.45
N GLY A 545 -1.81 -14.90 -24.49
CA GLY A 545 -1.98 -15.83 -23.37
C GLY A 545 -1.23 -15.39 -22.11
N SER A 546 -0.01 -14.85 -22.24
CA SER A 546 0.79 -14.38 -21.10
C SER A 546 0.19 -13.14 -20.43
N GLN A 547 -0.36 -12.24 -21.24
CA GLN A 547 -1.09 -11.07 -20.77
C GLN A 547 -2.40 -11.49 -20.09
N THR A 548 -3.11 -12.49 -20.63
CA THR A 548 -4.35 -13.02 -20.05
C THR A 548 -4.10 -13.69 -18.70
N LEU A 549 -3.03 -14.49 -18.56
CA LEU A 549 -2.62 -15.06 -17.26
C LEU A 549 -2.37 -13.97 -16.23
N THR A 550 -1.63 -12.93 -16.61
CA THR A 550 -1.37 -11.77 -15.74
C THR A 550 -2.67 -11.11 -15.27
N LEU A 551 -3.66 -10.98 -16.16
CA LEU A 551 -4.96 -10.38 -15.82
C LEU A 551 -5.76 -11.26 -14.86
N LEU A 552 -5.72 -12.59 -15.04
CA LEU A 552 -6.36 -13.55 -14.13
C LEU A 552 -5.74 -13.47 -12.73
N ASP A 553 -4.42 -13.36 -12.66
CA ASP A 553 -3.67 -13.26 -11.41
C ASP A 553 -4.01 -11.97 -10.64
N VAL A 554 -4.02 -10.82 -11.33
CA VAL A 554 -4.49 -9.55 -10.71
C VAL A 554 -5.95 -9.63 -10.28
N ASN A 555 -6.80 -10.30 -11.07
CA ASN A 555 -8.21 -10.44 -10.75
C ASN A 555 -8.46 -11.22 -9.46
N GLN A 556 -7.56 -12.16 -9.12
CA GLN A 556 -7.55 -12.89 -7.85
C GLN A 556 -7.01 -12.06 -6.66
N GLY A 557 -6.51 -10.85 -6.91
CA GLY A 557 -6.01 -9.93 -5.87
C GLY A 557 -4.52 -10.07 -5.57
N MET A 558 -3.76 -10.74 -6.45
CA MET A 558 -2.31 -10.89 -6.30
C MET A 558 -1.54 -9.62 -6.66
N SER A 559 -0.51 -9.31 -5.87
CA SER A 559 0.45 -8.24 -6.13
C SER A 559 1.59 -8.74 -7.01
N LEU A 560 1.83 -8.13 -8.17
CA LEU A 560 2.77 -8.70 -9.14
C LEU A 560 3.63 -7.67 -9.85
N VAL A 561 4.82 -8.11 -10.25
CA VAL A 561 5.77 -7.33 -11.05
C VAL A 561 5.79 -7.90 -12.46
N VAL A 562 5.28 -7.13 -13.43
CA VAL A 562 5.23 -7.54 -14.83
C VAL A 562 6.38 -6.90 -15.60
N GLN A 563 7.31 -7.72 -16.08
CA GLN A 563 8.39 -7.28 -16.95
C GLN A 563 8.12 -7.67 -18.40
N GLY A 564 8.09 -6.69 -19.29
CA GLY A 564 7.92 -6.90 -20.73
C GLY A 564 8.95 -6.12 -21.54
N PRO A 565 9.66 -6.74 -22.52
CA PRO A 565 10.49 -6.03 -23.48
C PRO A 565 9.76 -4.89 -24.22
N PRO A 566 10.47 -3.95 -24.86
CA PRO A 566 9.84 -2.95 -25.72
C PRO A 566 8.99 -3.62 -26.81
N GLY A 567 7.75 -3.14 -27.01
CA GLY A 567 6.83 -3.69 -28.02
C GLY A 567 5.91 -4.83 -27.56
N THR A 568 6.06 -5.39 -26.36
CA THR A 568 5.23 -6.52 -25.87
C THR A 568 3.87 -6.13 -25.28
N GLY A 569 3.27 -5.04 -25.78
CA GLY A 569 1.91 -4.69 -25.40
C GLY A 569 1.67 -4.23 -23.95
N LYS A 570 2.69 -3.83 -23.17
CA LYS A 570 2.52 -3.38 -21.76
C LYS A 570 1.34 -2.41 -21.52
N SER A 571 1.20 -1.39 -22.37
CA SER A 571 0.08 -0.44 -22.26
C SER A 571 -1.28 -1.09 -22.56
N GLN A 572 -1.34 -2.12 -23.42
CA GLN A 572 -2.54 -2.92 -23.68
C GLN A 572 -2.89 -3.75 -22.45
N THR A 573 -1.90 -4.42 -21.84
CA THR A 573 -2.10 -5.18 -20.59
C THR A 573 -2.65 -4.29 -19.48
N ILE A 574 -2.09 -3.09 -19.28
CA ILE A 574 -2.60 -2.11 -18.30
C ILE A 574 -4.03 -1.70 -18.64
N THR A 575 -4.32 -1.42 -19.92
CA THR A 575 -5.67 -1.02 -20.35
C THR A 575 -6.70 -2.11 -20.02
N ASN A 576 -6.41 -3.37 -20.33
CA ASN A 576 -7.29 -4.49 -19.99
C ASN A 576 -7.41 -4.71 -18.49
N MET A 577 -6.34 -4.51 -17.72
CA MET A 577 -6.36 -4.64 -16.26
C MET A 577 -7.29 -3.60 -15.62
N ILE A 578 -7.23 -2.36 -16.10
CA ILE A 578 -8.14 -1.29 -15.67
C ILE A 578 -9.58 -1.63 -16.05
N ALA A 579 -9.81 -2.08 -17.29
CA ALA A 579 -11.14 -2.45 -17.76
C ALA A 579 -11.74 -3.63 -16.99
N GLU A 580 -10.96 -4.66 -16.67
CA GLU A 580 -11.36 -5.79 -15.81
C GLU A 580 -11.77 -5.33 -14.41
N ALA A 581 -10.94 -4.50 -13.77
CA ALA A 581 -11.25 -3.99 -12.44
C ALA A 581 -12.53 -3.14 -12.45
N VAL A 582 -12.67 -2.21 -13.40
CA VAL A 582 -13.86 -1.36 -13.55
C VAL A 582 -15.10 -2.19 -13.89
N GLY A 583 -14.99 -3.17 -14.80
CA GLY A 583 -16.07 -4.08 -15.18
C GLY A 583 -16.60 -4.91 -14.00
N ARG A 584 -15.74 -5.20 -13.01
CA ARG A 584 -16.08 -5.86 -11.75
C ARG A 584 -16.53 -4.90 -10.64
N GLY A 585 -16.70 -3.60 -10.94
CA GLY A 585 -17.11 -2.57 -10.00
C GLY A 585 -16.04 -2.13 -9.00
N ARG A 586 -14.75 -2.40 -9.28
CA ARG A 586 -13.63 -1.97 -8.45
C ARG A 586 -13.17 -0.56 -8.84
N THR A 587 -12.63 0.17 -7.87
CA THR A 587 -11.94 1.45 -8.10
C THR A 587 -10.48 1.21 -8.43
N VAL A 588 -9.90 2.01 -9.33
CA VAL A 588 -8.50 1.88 -9.76
C VAL A 588 -7.78 3.22 -9.63
N LEU A 589 -6.62 3.21 -8.99
CA LEU A 589 -5.65 4.31 -9.03
C LEU A 589 -4.46 3.87 -9.90
N PHE A 590 -4.27 4.51 -11.06
CA PHE A 590 -3.13 4.27 -11.93
C PHE A 590 -2.08 5.38 -11.76
N VAL A 591 -0.89 5.00 -11.30
CA VAL A 591 0.22 5.94 -11.04
C VAL A 591 1.40 5.59 -11.94
N SER A 592 2.06 6.61 -12.49
CA SER A 592 3.29 6.46 -13.26
C SER A 592 4.18 7.69 -13.09
N GLU A 593 5.50 7.48 -13.08
CA GLU A 593 6.48 8.58 -13.09
C GLU A 593 6.45 9.35 -14.43
N LYS A 594 6.14 8.66 -15.53
CA LYS A 594 6.19 9.24 -16.89
C LYS A 594 4.82 9.61 -17.39
N MET A 595 4.63 10.89 -17.69
CA MET A 595 3.38 11.41 -18.27
C MET A 595 2.97 10.66 -19.56
N ALA A 596 3.92 10.35 -20.44
CA ALA A 596 3.64 9.65 -21.68
C ALA A 596 2.97 8.27 -21.45
N ALA A 597 3.27 7.58 -20.33
CA ALA A 597 2.60 6.32 -20.01
C ALA A 597 1.13 6.54 -19.64
N LEU A 598 0.84 7.57 -18.83
CA LEU A 598 -0.51 7.97 -18.47
C LEU A 598 -1.34 8.36 -19.71
N GLU A 599 -0.79 9.23 -20.56
CA GLU A 599 -1.46 9.69 -21.79
C GLU A 599 -1.74 8.54 -22.77
N VAL A 600 -0.81 7.60 -22.92
CA VAL A 600 -1.00 6.45 -23.81
C VAL A 600 -2.12 5.53 -23.33
N VAL A 601 -2.17 5.23 -22.03
CA VAL A 601 -3.22 4.38 -21.45
C VAL A 601 -4.57 5.09 -21.52
N LYS A 602 -4.63 6.37 -21.15
CA LYS A 602 -5.85 7.16 -21.24
C LYS A 602 -6.40 7.23 -22.66
N ARG A 603 -5.56 7.56 -23.65
CA ARG A 603 -5.99 7.55 -25.06
C ARG A 603 -6.54 6.19 -25.51
N ARG A 604 -6.00 5.08 -24.99
CA ARG A 604 -6.55 3.74 -25.27
C ARG A 604 -7.92 3.56 -24.64
N LEU A 605 -8.10 3.97 -23.39
CA LEU A 605 -9.39 3.96 -22.69
C LEU A 605 -10.42 4.85 -23.42
N ASP A 606 -10.03 6.02 -23.91
CA ASP A 606 -10.88 6.90 -24.73
C ASP A 606 -11.32 6.21 -26.02
N ASN A 607 -10.38 5.59 -26.73
CA ASN A 607 -10.67 4.92 -28.00
C ASN A 607 -11.65 3.74 -27.85
N VAL A 608 -11.70 3.11 -26.68
CA VAL A 608 -12.65 2.02 -26.37
C VAL A 608 -13.91 2.51 -25.64
N GLY A 609 -14.06 3.83 -25.44
CA GLY A 609 -15.23 4.43 -24.79
C GLY A 609 -15.25 4.37 -23.27
N LEU A 610 -14.15 3.95 -22.62
CA LEU A 610 -13.99 3.96 -21.16
C LEU A 610 -13.40 5.28 -20.64
N GLY A 611 -13.18 6.25 -21.53
CA GLY A 611 -12.62 7.55 -21.19
C GLY A 611 -13.38 8.27 -20.09
N ASP A 612 -14.71 8.24 -20.14
CA ASP A 612 -15.60 8.90 -19.18
C ASP A 612 -15.55 8.28 -17.77
N ALA A 613 -15.02 7.07 -17.62
CA ALA A 613 -14.81 6.42 -16.32
C ALA A 613 -13.48 6.82 -15.66
N CYS A 614 -12.66 7.64 -16.33
CA CYS A 614 -11.34 8.04 -15.85
C CYS A 614 -11.34 9.51 -15.43
N LEU A 615 -10.89 9.78 -14.21
CA LEU A 615 -10.55 11.14 -13.76
C LEU A 615 -9.04 11.35 -13.86
N GLU A 616 -8.60 12.21 -14.78
CA GLU A 616 -7.19 12.55 -14.94
C GLU A 616 -6.77 13.64 -13.93
N LEU A 617 -5.89 13.28 -13.00
CA LEU A 617 -5.30 14.20 -12.04
C LEU A 617 -3.87 14.56 -12.46
N HIS A 618 -3.73 15.42 -13.47
CA HIS A 618 -2.42 15.93 -13.90
C HIS A 618 -1.98 17.10 -13.01
N SER A 619 -0.96 16.88 -12.17
CA SER A 619 -0.42 17.86 -11.22
C SER A 619 -0.08 19.25 -11.79
N HIS A 620 0.18 19.37 -13.10
CA HIS A 620 0.70 20.59 -13.73
C HIS A 620 -0.34 21.40 -14.53
N LYS A 621 -1.55 20.87 -14.75
CA LYS A 621 -2.64 21.53 -15.52
C LYS A 621 -4.01 21.47 -14.84
N THR A 622 -4.16 20.63 -13.82
CA THR A 622 -5.46 20.35 -13.23
C THR A 622 -5.79 21.38 -12.16
N THR A 623 -6.54 22.39 -12.55
CA THR A 623 -7.13 23.34 -11.61
C THR A 623 -8.29 22.66 -10.87
N LYS A 624 -8.53 23.06 -9.60
CA LYS A 624 -9.69 22.58 -8.81
C LYS A 624 -11.00 22.68 -9.59
N LYS A 625 -11.15 23.77 -10.35
CA LYS A 625 -12.29 24.00 -11.23
C LYS A 625 -12.43 22.92 -12.31
N MET A 626 -11.34 22.57 -13.00
CA MET A 626 -11.37 21.54 -14.04
C MET A 626 -11.77 20.16 -13.49
N VAL A 627 -11.35 19.81 -12.26
CA VAL A 627 -11.79 18.58 -11.59
C VAL A 627 -13.30 18.61 -11.33
N LEU A 628 -13.80 19.73 -10.80
CA LEU A 628 -15.22 19.90 -10.50
C LEU A 628 -16.08 19.88 -11.78
N ASP A 629 -15.61 20.51 -12.85
CA ASP A 629 -16.28 20.52 -14.15
C ASP A 629 -16.36 19.10 -14.74
N GLU A 630 -15.29 18.30 -14.60
CA GLU A 630 -15.26 16.90 -15.06
C GLU A 630 -16.16 15.98 -14.24
N LEU A 631 -16.19 16.15 -12.91
CA LEU A 631 -17.13 15.44 -12.04
C LEU A 631 -18.59 15.80 -12.36
N ALA A 632 -18.88 17.07 -12.62
CA ALA A 632 -20.22 17.51 -13.01
C ALA A 632 -20.64 16.89 -14.35
N ARG A 633 -19.75 16.95 -15.35
CA ARG A 633 -19.98 16.36 -16.68
C ARG A 633 -20.26 14.86 -16.59
N THR A 634 -19.48 14.12 -15.81
CA THR A 634 -19.63 12.66 -15.68
C THR A 634 -20.91 12.26 -14.96
N LEU A 635 -21.35 13.03 -13.96
CA LEU A 635 -22.64 12.82 -13.29
C LEU A 635 -23.85 13.03 -14.23
N GLU A 636 -23.70 13.82 -15.29
CA GLU A 636 -24.76 14.12 -16.26
C GLU A 636 -24.90 13.10 -17.41
N LEU A 637 -23.95 12.16 -17.58
CA LEU A 637 -23.89 11.23 -18.74
C LEU A 637 -25.07 10.24 -18.83
N GLY A 638 -25.84 10.04 -17.76
CA GLY A 638 -27.00 9.14 -17.75
C GLY A 638 -26.63 7.65 -17.83
N ARG A 639 -27.62 6.77 -18.03
CA ARG A 639 -27.38 5.31 -18.14
C ARG A 639 -26.87 4.94 -19.54
N PRO A 640 -25.82 4.11 -19.65
CA PRO A 640 -25.31 3.66 -20.94
C PRO A 640 -26.35 2.80 -21.67
N ARG A 641 -26.39 2.91 -23.00
CA ARG A 641 -27.22 2.06 -23.86
C ARG A 641 -26.47 0.78 -24.16
N ILE A 642 -26.95 -0.33 -23.62
CA ILE A 642 -26.37 -1.65 -23.88
C ILE A 642 -26.97 -2.18 -25.20
N GLY A 643 -26.13 -2.55 -26.15
CA GLY A 643 -26.52 -3.21 -27.40
C GLY A 643 -26.91 -4.68 -27.21
N ALA A 644 -26.90 -5.48 -28.29
CA ALA A 644 -27.22 -6.91 -28.25
C ALA A 644 -26.06 -7.78 -27.74
N VAL A 645 -25.47 -7.43 -26.60
CA VAL A 645 -24.27 -8.09 -26.03
C VAL A 645 -24.43 -9.60 -25.87
N ALA A 646 -25.65 -10.07 -25.54
CA ALA A 646 -25.92 -11.50 -25.37
C ALA A 646 -25.81 -12.31 -26.68
N GLU A 647 -26.20 -11.72 -27.82
CA GLU A 647 -26.10 -12.39 -29.13
C GLU A 647 -24.63 -12.51 -29.55
N ASP A 648 -23.85 -11.44 -29.34
CA ASP A 648 -22.41 -11.41 -29.63
C ASP A 648 -21.64 -12.44 -28.80
N VAL A 649 -21.94 -12.56 -27.49
CA VAL A 649 -21.34 -13.57 -26.60
C VAL A 649 -21.63 -15.00 -27.10
N THR A 650 -22.84 -15.25 -27.58
CA THR A 650 -23.23 -16.57 -28.09
C THR A 650 -22.44 -16.95 -29.35
N GLU A 651 -22.26 -16.01 -30.28
CA GLU A 651 -21.44 -16.25 -31.48
C GLU A 651 -19.95 -16.40 -31.12
N LEU A 652 -19.45 -15.66 -30.13
CA LEU A 652 -18.07 -15.82 -29.62
C LEU A 652 -17.81 -17.22 -29.07
N VAL A 653 -18.74 -17.79 -28.30
CA VAL A 653 -18.64 -19.19 -27.82
C VAL A 653 -18.48 -20.14 -29.00
N ARG A 654 -19.37 -20.03 -30.00
CA ARG A 654 -19.35 -20.89 -31.19
C ARG A 654 -18.03 -20.79 -31.97
N LEU A 655 -17.54 -19.57 -32.17
CA LEU A 655 -16.29 -19.33 -32.91
C LEU A 655 -15.08 -19.88 -32.15
N ARG A 656 -15.01 -19.66 -30.84
CA ARG A 656 -13.95 -20.19 -29.97
C ARG A 656 -13.93 -21.73 -29.99
N GLU A 657 -15.08 -22.37 -29.81
CA GLU A 657 -15.17 -23.84 -29.89
C GLU A 657 -14.68 -24.38 -31.23
N ARG A 658 -15.04 -23.74 -32.34
CA ARG A 658 -14.57 -24.13 -33.67
C ARG A 658 -13.05 -24.00 -33.81
N LEU A 659 -12.45 -22.94 -33.29
CA LEU A 659 -11.00 -22.73 -33.32
C LEU A 659 -10.27 -23.74 -32.42
N ASN A 660 -10.76 -23.97 -31.21
CA ASN A 660 -10.15 -24.94 -30.29
C ASN A 660 -10.24 -26.37 -30.84
N ASN A 661 -11.38 -26.77 -31.40
CA ASN A 661 -11.52 -28.06 -32.07
C ASN A 661 -10.53 -28.25 -33.23
N TYR A 662 -10.22 -27.18 -33.97
CA TYR A 662 -9.20 -27.24 -35.03
C TYR A 662 -7.79 -27.39 -34.46
N CYS A 663 -7.43 -26.59 -33.45
CA CYS A 663 -6.15 -26.69 -32.74
C CYS A 663 -5.96 -28.08 -32.14
N ASP A 664 -6.99 -28.66 -31.54
CA ASP A 664 -6.95 -30.02 -30.99
C ASP A 664 -6.78 -31.06 -32.10
N ALA A 665 -7.50 -30.91 -33.22
CA ALA A 665 -7.42 -31.85 -34.33
C ALA A 665 -6.03 -31.90 -34.98
N ILE A 666 -5.35 -30.75 -35.13
CA ILE A 666 -4.02 -30.71 -35.77
C ILE A 666 -2.90 -31.18 -34.84
N ASN A 667 -3.13 -31.12 -33.52
CA ASN A 667 -2.17 -31.53 -32.48
C ASN A 667 -2.45 -32.92 -31.91
N ARG A 668 -3.59 -33.54 -32.22
CA ARG A 668 -3.86 -34.93 -31.87
C ARG A 668 -3.05 -35.87 -32.77
N PRO A 669 -2.33 -36.87 -32.22
CA PRO A 669 -1.61 -37.86 -33.02
C PRO A 669 -2.51 -38.59 -34.03
N VAL A 670 -1.94 -38.94 -35.19
CA VAL A 670 -2.60 -39.76 -36.20
C VAL A 670 -2.56 -41.23 -35.76
N GLY A 671 -3.70 -41.78 -35.36
CA GLY A 671 -3.76 -43.12 -34.76
C GLY A 671 -2.82 -43.22 -33.54
N ASP A 672 -2.13 -44.35 -33.41
CA ASP A 672 -1.18 -44.59 -32.31
C ASP A 672 0.28 -44.27 -32.67
N SER A 673 0.50 -43.61 -33.83
CA SER A 673 1.84 -43.35 -34.37
C SER A 673 2.66 -42.34 -33.55
N GLY A 674 1.99 -41.55 -32.70
CA GLY A 674 2.62 -40.46 -31.96
C GLY A 674 3.08 -39.28 -32.82
N VAL A 675 2.72 -39.25 -34.11
CA VAL A 675 3.00 -38.14 -35.04
C VAL A 675 1.72 -37.32 -35.21
N THR A 676 1.81 -36.01 -35.02
CA THR A 676 0.65 -35.11 -35.21
C THR A 676 0.58 -34.62 -36.65
N PRO A 677 -0.62 -34.29 -37.18
CA PRO A 677 -0.74 -33.63 -38.48
C PRO A 677 0.16 -32.38 -38.60
N PHE A 678 0.31 -31.59 -37.53
CA PHE A 678 1.21 -30.45 -37.49
C PHE A 678 2.67 -30.84 -37.79
N GLN A 679 3.18 -31.87 -37.11
CA GLN A 679 4.55 -32.37 -37.34
C GLN A 679 4.73 -32.92 -38.76
N ALA A 680 3.76 -33.71 -39.24
CA ALA A 680 3.79 -34.29 -40.58
C ALA A 680 3.82 -33.21 -41.67
N VAL A 681 2.97 -32.17 -41.55
CA VAL A 681 2.97 -31.03 -42.48
C VAL A 681 4.29 -30.27 -42.43
N GLY A 682 4.87 -30.08 -41.24
CA GLY A 682 6.19 -29.47 -41.08
C GLY A 682 7.30 -30.22 -41.83
N GLU A 683 7.35 -31.55 -41.66
CA GLU A 683 8.31 -32.41 -42.39
C GLU A 683 8.04 -32.42 -43.91
N LEU A 684 6.78 -32.40 -44.34
CA LEU A 684 6.42 -32.30 -45.76
C LEU A 684 6.83 -30.96 -46.38
N LEU A 685 6.65 -29.85 -45.68
CA LEU A 685 7.09 -28.53 -46.16
C LEU A 685 8.61 -28.47 -46.31
N ALA A 686 9.36 -28.99 -45.35
CA ALA A 686 10.82 -29.05 -45.41
C ALA A 686 11.33 -29.89 -46.61
N THR A 687 10.59 -30.93 -47.00
CA THR A 687 10.96 -31.83 -48.11
C THR A 687 10.41 -31.38 -49.47
N SER A 688 9.36 -30.55 -49.49
CA SER A 688 8.71 -30.04 -50.71
C SER A 688 9.63 -29.20 -51.60
N ILE A 689 10.69 -28.61 -51.05
CA ILE A 689 11.66 -27.75 -51.76
C ILE A 689 12.50 -28.55 -52.79
N ASN A 690 12.68 -29.86 -52.58
CA ASN A 690 13.60 -30.69 -53.37
C ASN A 690 12.91 -31.68 -54.31
N GLY A 691 11.58 -31.63 -54.44
CA GLY A 691 10.82 -32.57 -55.27
C GLY A 691 10.91 -34.01 -54.74
N SER A 692 10.03 -34.38 -53.82
CA SER A 692 10.04 -35.72 -53.22
C SER A 692 9.24 -36.72 -54.08
N THR A 693 9.83 -37.88 -54.38
CA THR A 693 9.08 -39.04 -54.89
C THR A 693 8.36 -39.73 -53.73
N THR A 694 7.04 -39.75 -53.77
CA THR A 694 6.24 -40.44 -52.76
C THR A 694 6.25 -41.96 -53.01
N THR A 695 6.68 -42.73 -52.00
CA THR A 695 6.57 -44.20 -52.00
C THR A 695 5.53 -44.59 -50.95
N SER A 696 4.53 -45.37 -51.36
CA SER A 696 3.51 -45.87 -50.43
C SER A 696 4.10 -46.96 -49.54
N VAL A 697 3.97 -46.81 -48.22
CA VAL A 697 4.28 -47.88 -47.26
C VAL A 697 2.97 -48.50 -46.78
N PRO A 698 2.78 -49.83 -46.92
CA PRO A 698 1.56 -50.49 -46.48
C PRO A 698 1.29 -50.32 -44.99
N GLU A 699 0.00 -50.20 -44.63
CA GLU A 699 -0.51 -50.23 -43.24
C GLU A 699 0.12 -49.19 -42.30
N ILE A 700 0.64 -48.08 -42.84
CA ILE A 700 1.30 -47.03 -42.04
C ILE A 700 0.36 -46.37 -41.02
N SER A 701 -0.95 -46.38 -41.28
CA SER A 701 -1.99 -45.84 -40.38
C SER A 701 -2.10 -46.59 -39.06
N ASP A 702 -1.68 -47.84 -39.03
CA ASP A 702 -1.94 -48.76 -37.92
C ASP A 702 -0.72 -48.92 -37.01
N TRP A 703 0.37 -48.20 -37.31
CA TRP A 703 1.61 -48.31 -36.56
C TRP A 703 1.51 -47.60 -35.22
N SER A 704 2.01 -48.27 -34.19
CA SER A 704 2.33 -47.64 -32.91
C SER A 704 3.54 -46.69 -33.03
N GLN A 705 3.70 -45.79 -32.07
CA GLN A 705 4.86 -44.89 -31.99
C GLN A 705 6.20 -45.63 -31.98
N ALA A 706 6.26 -46.79 -31.33
CA ALA A 706 7.46 -47.62 -31.29
C ALA A 706 7.79 -48.20 -32.67
N GLU A 707 6.77 -48.71 -33.38
CA GLU A 707 6.93 -49.26 -34.73
C GLU A 707 7.30 -48.17 -35.74
N TYR A 708 6.68 -47.00 -35.65
CA TYR A 708 7.02 -45.84 -36.48
C TYR A 708 8.49 -45.45 -36.33
N ARG A 709 8.97 -45.28 -35.08
CA ARG A 709 10.38 -44.97 -34.81
C ARG A 709 11.33 -46.03 -35.33
N ARG A 710 11.01 -47.32 -35.12
CA ARG A 710 11.82 -48.44 -35.62
C ARG A 710 11.91 -48.44 -37.15
N LYS A 711 10.77 -48.29 -37.84
CA LYS A 711 10.73 -48.28 -39.32
C LYS A 711 11.40 -47.05 -39.91
N ARG A 712 11.28 -45.88 -39.27
CA ARG A 712 12.05 -44.66 -39.62
C ARG A 712 13.56 -44.90 -39.51
N GLY A 713 14.03 -45.50 -38.41
CA GLY A 713 15.45 -45.82 -38.25
C GLY A 713 16.00 -46.77 -39.33
N LEU A 714 15.19 -47.71 -39.83
CA LEU A 714 15.58 -48.56 -40.97
C LEU A 714 15.72 -47.76 -42.27
N VAL A 715 14.86 -46.75 -42.48
CA VAL A 715 14.95 -45.84 -43.64
C VAL A 715 16.20 -44.97 -43.54
N ASP A 716 16.51 -44.45 -42.35
CA ASP A 716 17.73 -43.67 -42.10
C ASP A 716 19.00 -44.51 -42.35
N GLU A 717 19.00 -45.77 -41.90
CA GLU A 717 20.11 -46.71 -42.18
C GLU A 717 20.26 -46.98 -43.68
N LEU A 718 19.14 -47.21 -44.38
CA LEU A 718 19.13 -47.39 -45.83
C LEU A 718 19.70 -46.15 -46.54
N GLN A 719 19.26 -44.95 -46.13
CA GLN A 719 19.76 -43.70 -46.69
C GLN A 719 21.26 -43.54 -46.48
N ALA A 720 21.77 -43.82 -45.27
CA ALA A 720 23.19 -43.76 -44.97
C ALA A 720 24.01 -44.72 -45.84
N ARG A 721 23.51 -45.95 -46.05
CA ARG A 721 24.14 -46.93 -46.94
C ARG A 721 24.15 -46.47 -48.40
N VAL A 722 23.04 -45.94 -48.90
CA VAL A 722 22.92 -45.42 -50.28
C VAL A 722 23.86 -44.23 -50.49
N ILE A 723 23.97 -43.31 -49.53
CA ILE A 723 24.92 -42.18 -49.60
C ILE A 723 26.37 -42.68 -49.66
N ALA A 724 26.72 -43.68 -48.85
CA ALA A 724 28.07 -44.23 -48.81
C ALA A 724 28.45 -45.01 -50.08
N MET A 725 27.51 -45.77 -50.66
CA MET A 725 27.78 -46.62 -51.83
C MET A 725 27.55 -45.94 -53.19
N GLY A 726 26.83 -44.81 -53.22
CA GLY A 726 26.33 -44.18 -54.45
C GLY A 726 25.05 -44.85 -54.97
N PRO A 727 24.54 -44.45 -56.16
CA PRO A 727 23.35 -45.08 -56.74
C PRO A 727 23.59 -46.59 -56.92
N PRO A 728 22.72 -47.47 -56.38
CA PRO A 728 22.99 -48.92 -56.37
C PRO A 728 23.28 -49.52 -57.76
N LYS A 729 22.63 -49.00 -58.80
CA LYS A 729 22.83 -49.40 -60.20
C LYS A 729 24.25 -49.18 -60.75
N ASP A 730 24.97 -48.23 -60.16
CA ASP A 730 26.32 -47.85 -60.59
C ASP A 730 27.39 -48.57 -59.76
N HIS A 731 26.97 -49.35 -58.76
CA HIS A 731 27.87 -50.09 -57.89
C HIS A 731 28.53 -51.25 -58.68
N PRO A 732 29.85 -51.49 -58.56
CA PRO A 732 30.55 -52.54 -59.32
C PRO A 732 30.02 -53.97 -59.10
N PHE A 733 29.34 -54.19 -57.96
CA PHE A 733 28.69 -55.46 -57.64
C PHE A 733 27.18 -55.46 -57.90
N TRP A 734 26.65 -54.48 -58.62
CA TRP A 734 25.24 -54.43 -58.99
C TRP A 734 24.84 -55.67 -59.80
N GLY A 735 23.71 -56.29 -59.43
CA GLY A 735 23.27 -57.56 -60.02
C GLY A 735 23.97 -58.81 -59.48
N SER A 736 24.94 -58.67 -58.56
CA SER A 736 25.54 -59.80 -57.87
C SER A 736 24.54 -60.48 -56.94
N GLY A 737 24.33 -61.79 -57.11
CA GLY A 737 23.56 -62.62 -56.17
C GLY A 737 24.38 -63.11 -54.97
N LEU A 738 25.65 -62.70 -54.87
CA LEU A 738 26.58 -63.17 -53.85
C LEU A 738 26.31 -62.44 -52.53
N LYS A 739 25.75 -63.15 -51.56
CA LYS A 739 25.35 -62.58 -50.26
C LYS A 739 26.49 -62.48 -49.26
N ASP A 740 27.45 -63.42 -49.34
CA ASP A 740 28.60 -63.51 -48.44
C ASP A 740 29.85 -63.85 -49.25
N LEU A 741 30.98 -63.17 -48.97
CA LEU A 741 32.28 -63.45 -49.56
C LEU A 741 33.25 -63.91 -48.47
N LEU A 742 33.53 -65.22 -48.41
CA LEU A 742 34.50 -65.78 -47.48
C LEU A 742 35.93 -65.37 -47.87
N PRO A 743 36.87 -65.22 -46.92
CA PRO A 743 38.24 -64.76 -47.22
C PRO A 743 38.97 -65.61 -48.27
N ALA A 744 38.75 -66.93 -48.28
CA ALA A 744 39.32 -67.82 -49.29
C ALA A 744 38.74 -67.57 -50.70
N ALA A 745 37.43 -67.29 -50.78
CA ALA A 745 36.77 -66.92 -52.02
C ALA A 745 37.17 -65.52 -52.49
N GLN A 746 37.44 -64.60 -51.57
CA GLN A 746 37.97 -63.27 -51.88
C GLN A 746 39.35 -63.34 -52.51
N ALA A 747 40.27 -64.14 -51.95
CA ALA A 747 41.60 -64.32 -52.52
C ALA A 747 41.53 -64.92 -53.93
N SER A 748 40.66 -65.91 -54.14
CA SER A 748 40.41 -66.48 -55.47
C SER A 748 39.82 -65.46 -56.44
N LEU A 749 38.83 -64.68 -56.00
CA LEU A 749 38.19 -63.67 -56.82
C LEU A 749 39.17 -62.56 -57.20
N GLN A 750 40.01 -62.11 -56.25
CA GLN A 750 41.04 -61.11 -56.49
C GLN A 750 42.06 -61.63 -57.50
N ALA A 751 42.57 -62.87 -57.33
CA ALA A 751 43.49 -63.47 -58.28
C ALA A 751 42.87 -63.59 -59.68
N SER A 752 41.59 -63.98 -59.78
CA SER A 752 40.88 -64.02 -61.07
C SER A 752 40.74 -62.63 -61.68
N LEU A 753 40.35 -61.62 -60.90
CA LEU A 753 40.20 -60.24 -61.39
C LEU A 753 41.55 -59.63 -61.82
N GLU A 754 42.63 -59.87 -61.07
CA GLU A 754 43.98 -59.44 -61.42
C GLU A 754 44.48 -60.13 -62.70
N ALA A 755 44.19 -61.43 -62.86
CA ALA A 755 44.49 -62.15 -64.09
C ALA A 755 43.70 -61.60 -65.29
N TYR A 756 42.41 -61.31 -65.11
CA TYR A 756 41.58 -60.69 -66.15
C TYR A 756 42.05 -59.28 -66.50
N LEU A 757 42.43 -58.45 -65.52
CA LEU A 757 42.99 -57.12 -65.74
C LEU A 757 44.31 -57.18 -66.50
N THR A 758 45.18 -58.13 -66.15
CA THR A 758 46.46 -58.33 -66.81
C THR A 758 46.25 -58.80 -68.25
N ALA A 759 45.35 -59.75 -68.46
CA ALA A 759 44.98 -60.23 -69.79
C ALA A 759 44.34 -59.13 -70.63
N GLY A 760 43.47 -58.30 -70.04
CA GLY A 760 42.84 -57.16 -70.69
C GLY A 760 43.87 -56.12 -71.13
N LYS A 761 44.80 -55.72 -70.26
CA LYS A 761 45.88 -54.78 -70.62
C LYS A 761 46.77 -55.33 -71.73
N ALA A 762 47.18 -56.60 -71.62
CA ALA A 762 48.02 -57.23 -72.65
C ALA A 762 47.28 -57.36 -73.98
N LEU A 763 45.96 -57.55 -73.97
CA LEU A 763 45.13 -57.53 -75.16
C LEU A 763 45.12 -56.11 -75.76
N THR A 764 44.82 -55.08 -74.97
CA THR A 764 44.83 -53.68 -75.44
C THR A 764 46.19 -53.29 -76.03
N GLU A 765 47.30 -53.55 -75.33
CA GLU A 765 48.66 -53.24 -75.83
C GLU A 765 48.96 -53.94 -77.16
N ARG A 766 48.58 -55.22 -77.29
CA ARG A 766 48.77 -55.96 -78.53
C ARG A 766 47.87 -55.48 -79.65
N THR A 767 46.63 -55.10 -79.33
CA THR A 767 45.69 -54.52 -80.29
C THR A 767 46.21 -53.17 -80.78
N ASP A 768 46.68 -52.30 -79.88
CA ASP A 768 47.26 -51.00 -80.22
C ASP A 768 48.52 -51.15 -81.11
N ASP A 769 49.42 -52.10 -80.79
CA ASP A 769 50.58 -52.43 -81.61
C ASP A 769 50.18 -52.90 -83.02
N LEU A 770 49.13 -53.74 -83.10
CA LEU A 770 48.61 -54.25 -84.36
C LEU A 770 47.98 -53.14 -85.20
N VAL A 771 47.20 -52.26 -84.56
CA VAL A 771 46.55 -51.09 -85.16
C VAL A 771 47.61 -50.12 -85.69
N GLN A 772 48.66 -49.83 -84.92
CA GLN A 772 49.77 -48.98 -85.37
C GLN A 772 50.59 -49.61 -86.50
N THR A 773 50.80 -50.93 -86.48
CA THR A 773 51.56 -51.62 -87.53
C THR A 773 50.77 -51.68 -88.84
N MET A 774 49.44 -51.84 -88.75
CA MET A 774 48.55 -51.97 -89.91
C MET A 774 47.89 -50.65 -90.35
N TRP A 775 48.13 -49.55 -89.62
CA TRP A 775 47.57 -48.21 -89.85
C TRP A 775 46.03 -48.18 -89.83
N LEU A 776 45.44 -48.90 -88.88
CA LEU A 776 43.99 -48.94 -88.66
C LEU A 776 43.58 -47.91 -87.58
N SER A 777 42.27 -47.81 -87.29
CA SER A 777 41.73 -47.00 -86.18
C SER A 777 41.59 -47.86 -84.93
N ASP A 778 41.77 -47.28 -83.73
CA ASP A 778 41.63 -48.02 -82.47
C ASP A 778 40.18 -48.53 -82.29
N PRO A 779 39.97 -49.78 -81.86
CA PRO A 779 38.65 -50.34 -81.64
C PRO A 779 38.02 -49.84 -80.33
N ASP A 780 36.73 -49.49 -80.38
CA ASP A 780 35.99 -48.97 -79.21
C ASP A 780 35.50 -50.07 -78.25
N ASP A 781 35.44 -51.33 -78.69
CA ASP A 781 35.01 -52.48 -77.88
C ASP A 781 35.69 -53.79 -78.32
N LEU A 782 35.55 -54.84 -77.49
CA LEU A 782 36.14 -56.16 -77.76
C LEU A 782 35.60 -56.81 -79.05
N GLY A 783 34.37 -56.51 -79.45
CA GLY A 783 33.78 -57.05 -80.68
C GLY A 783 34.25 -56.32 -81.95
N GLN A 784 34.76 -55.10 -81.82
CA GLN A 784 35.52 -54.40 -82.86
C GLN A 784 36.98 -54.86 -82.88
N ALA A 785 37.59 -55.13 -81.71
CA ALA A 785 38.96 -55.62 -81.65
C ALA A 785 39.15 -57.04 -82.24
N ASP A 786 38.10 -57.87 -82.22
CA ASP A 786 38.11 -59.24 -82.76
C ASP A 786 37.81 -59.30 -84.27
N ARG A 787 37.32 -58.20 -84.87
CA ARG A 787 37.03 -58.07 -86.31
C ARG A 787 38.20 -57.46 -87.05
#